data_AF-Q64C74-F1
#
_entry.id   AF-Q64C74-F1
#
_cell.length_a   1.000
_cell.length_b   1.000
_cell.length_c   1.000
_cell.angle_alpha   90.00
_cell.angle_beta   90.00
_cell.angle_gamma   90.00
#
_symmetry.space_group_name_H-M   'P 1'
#
loop_
_entity.id
_entity.type
_entity.pdbx_description
1 polymer ?
#
loop_
_entity_poly.entity_id
_entity_poly.type
_entity_poly.pdbx_seq_one_letter_code
_entity_poly.pdbx_strand_id
1 'polypeptide(L)'
;MKPEGFATLRAGEKEANKKIVKVGDCEVDLEEVVRDLRGVEDIATDIIKEMGERRVKQWKPKLNILAHASDIAEWDSVLLNRYHPLYTSIPSTPTIMEESNQAKLSLQDTCKGLFKQLTFARDLLDFAIKSFGRNREIDMGSSITYPTMNTSLLTGFYTKNLDDMDRALSYAEAQLLELLLAAYFGAETVVEFEEKALHAGALTFLVMEIAETIKMCCFEFFNAGNHPATEYSDSPPVEIEVGMGAVDRTRPVIVFFGNNFLPAWFAVEHVKAKGLEDAIEICGVGAVGHDIPRFYKGGKVLTSAVKARKVTRAGIPDVVVASETCLEFDLVAEAKRVDAKVVAYGYKAGSGLEDRSDDSVDDILKNVMENDLPGVRITIPEKAGELAVKLAIAIKQKGNRKENYLLSELKEEASRCNSCDVCVDVCPNKQTISKAMDDVSALADIYDNCIFCGECERACPEGVPIMDLIMSAAATTGKLKGDKYLMRAGRGPMSELEWRDLTFGIILGGNGPGMINIIGCGNYPGSEREVAEMARYFLERNALVTVSGCVAADVAKYFDENGFLFEQYIAAGVLKGLVNFGGCTAISHVPAAIYRGALVGSGYTPKANWTQIADYLYARLPVVTIMWGAATEEMYAVAAGLVRSGIPVVIGPSGFKFKRYFLGDKDDRSKWWMYDGVTGEKKEVEPCPMHMLVPVDTKEEAIAMSAKLLHRPLALRDPRLASLEAENEAYKNFFGEYSDDWHLYVRSEQELHVMRRAELLRKLRQEHGWEIEGMKIKRARHRSGELMDMQEYNKRYGIQLGRYSTLVPRLITRKDNNDT
;
A
#
# COMPACT_ATOMS: atom_id res chain seq x y z
N MET A 1 15.72 59.96 -15.85
CA MET A 1 16.37 58.89 -15.07
C MET A 1 16.11 57.58 -15.78
N LYS A 2 17.15 56.94 -16.32
CA LYS A 2 17.08 55.57 -16.86
C LYS A 2 17.28 54.59 -15.69
N PRO A 3 16.65 53.41 -15.67
CA PRO A 3 16.91 52.41 -14.65
C PRO A 3 18.27 51.76 -14.95
N GLU A 4 19.24 51.99 -14.07
CA GLU A 4 20.47 51.20 -14.00
C GLU A 4 20.16 49.86 -13.33
N GLY A 5 20.74 48.77 -13.85
CA GLY A 5 20.95 47.56 -13.06
C GLY A 5 20.10 46.32 -13.37
N PHE A 6 19.95 45.93 -14.64
CA PHE A 6 19.89 44.50 -14.97
C PHE A 6 21.18 44.16 -15.72
N ALA A 7 22.15 43.61 -15.00
CA ALA A 7 23.37 43.10 -15.59
C ALA A 7 23.01 41.93 -16.52
N THR A 8 23.09 42.15 -17.82
CA THR A 8 23.16 41.08 -18.82
C THR A 8 24.44 40.29 -18.58
N LEU A 9 24.32 39.09 -17.99
CA LEU A 9 25.38 38.11 -17.89
C LEU A 9 25.92 37.82 -19.29
N ARG A 10 27.18 38.16 -19.54
CA ARG A 10 27.86 37.90 -20.81
C ARG A 10 28.19 36.41 -20.90
N ALA A 11 28.04 35.84 -22.10
CA ALA A 11 28.32 34.43 -22.40
C ALA A 11 29.77 33.98 -22.08
N GLY A 12 30.71 34.91 -21.81
CA GLY A 12 32.09 34.62 -21.46
C GLY A 12 32.40 34.41 -19.97
N GLU A 13 31.45 34.66 -19.04
CA GLU A 13 31.65 34.40 -17.59
C GLU A 13 31.19 33.00 -17.15
N LYS A 14 30.54 32.22 -18.03
CA LYS A 14 30.11 30.84 -17.73
C LYS A 14 31.24 29.83 -17.60
N GLU A 15 32.46 30.13 -18.07
CA GLU A 15 33.60 29.21 -17.93
C GLU A 15 34.27 29.28 -16.54
N ALA A 16 34.00 30.32 -15.73
CA ALA A 16 34.78 30.59 -14.51
C ALA A 16 34.22 29.97 -13.21
N ASN A 17 33.08 29.25 -13.25
CA ASN A 17 32.41 28.79 -12.02
C ASN A 17 31.85 27.36 -12.08
N LYS A 18 32.44 26.48 -12.91
CA LYS A 18 32.06 25.06 -12.94
C LYS A 18 32.27 24.42 -11.57
N LYS A 19 31.21 23.86 -10.99
CA LYS A 19 31.28 23.11 -9.73
C LYS A 19 31.64 21.66 -10.04
N ILE A 20 32.94 21.38 -10.08
CA ILE A 20 33.48 20.05 -10.40
C ILE A 20 33.63 19.21 -9.12
N VAL A 21 33.08 18.00 -9.13
CA VAL A 21 33.31 16.99 -8.09
C VAL A 21 34.24 15.92 -8.62
N LYS A 22 35.33 15.65 -7.88
CA LYS A 22 36.26 14.56 -8.19
C LYS A 22 35.87 13.28 -7.46
N VAL A 23 35.80 12.17 -8.20
CA VAL A 23 35.55 10.83 -7.66
C VAL A 23 36.52 9.84 -8.31
N GLY A 24 37.59 9.50 -7.60
CA GLY A 24 38.72 8.78 -8.20
C GLY A 24 39.33 9.61 -9.34
N ASP A 25 39.46 8.99 -10.51
CA ASP A 25 39.96 9.64 -11.73
C ASP A 25 38.88 10.40 -12.53
N CYS A 26 37.63 10.40 -12.07
CA CYS A 26 36.53 11.08 -12.75
C CYS A 26 36.34 12.51 -12.25
N GLU A 27 36.13 13.44 -13.17
CA GLU A 27 35.65 14.78 -12.91
C GLU A 27 34.21 14.91 -13.41
N VAL A 28 33.29 15.26 -12.51
CA VAL A 28 31.87 15.45 -12.82
C VAL A 28 31.52 16.92 -12.65
N ASP A 29 31.07 17.56 -13.73
CA ASP A 29 30.49 18.90 -13.67
C ASP A 29 29.05 18.79 -13.15
N LEU A 30 28.78 19.36 -11.97
CA LEU A 30 27.46 19.26 -11.34
C LEU A 30 26.36 19.95 -12.16
N GLU A 31 26.70 20.96 -12.96
CA GLU A 31 25.73 21.64 -13.83
C GLU A 31 25.26 20.76 -15.00
N GLU A 32 25.99 19.69 -15.32
CA GLU A 32 25.61 18.73 -16.37
C GLU A 32 24.75 17.57 -15.86
N VAL A 33 24.69 17.35 -14.55
CA VAL A 33 23.99 16.22 -13.94
C VAL A 33 22.72 16.63 -13.17
N VAL A 34 22.63 17.89 -12.72
CA VAL A 34 21.46 18.45 -12.03
C VAL A 34 20.84 19.54 -12.89
N ARG A 35 19.50 19.57 -13.01
CA ARG A 35 18.79 20.57 -13.83
C ARG A 35 18.97 22.00 -13.32
N ASP A 36 18.87 22.20 -12.00
CA ASP A 36 19.12 23.47 -11.32
C ASP A 36 19.95 23.21 -10.07
N LEU A 37 21.18 23.69 -10.06
CA LEU A 37 22.15 23.38 -9.02
C LEU A 37 21.98 24.26 -7.76
N ARG A 38 21.24 25.36 -7.85
CA ARG A 38 21.15 26.36 -6.77
C ARG A 38 20.47 25.80 -5.52
N GLY A 39 21.18 25.82 -4.39
CA GLY A 39 20.65 25.38 -3.08
C GLY A 39 20.66 23.86 -2.86
N VAL A 40 21.25 23.10 -3.78
CA VAL A 40 21.32 21.63 -3.74
C VAL A 40 22.74 21.11 -4.01
N GLU A 41 23.75 21.97 -3.98
CA GLU A 41 25.13 21.62 -4.34
C GLU A 41 25.74 20.56 -3.43
N ASP A 42 25.47 20.67 -2.13
CA ASP A 42 25.96 19.72 -1.14
C ASP A 42 25.31 18.35 -1.34
N ILE A 43 24.01 18.32 -1.66
CA ILE A 43 23.26 17.08 -1.95
C ILE A 43 23.81 16.43 -3.21
N ALA A 44 23.96 17.19 -4.30
CA ALA A 44 24.51 16.68 -5.55
C ALA A 44 25.94 16.13 -5.38
N THR A 45 26.77 16.83 -4.61
CA THR A 45 28.13 16.39 -4.29
C THR A 45 28.14 15.08 -3.49
N ASP A 46 27.27 14.96 -2.49
CA ASP A 46 27.13 13.74 -1.68
C ASP A 46 26.74 12.54 -2.55
N ILE A 47 25.72 12.70 -3.41
CA ILE A 47 25.24 11.65 -4.30
C ILE A 47 26.35 11.18 -5.26
N ILE A 48 27.04 12.11 -5.92
CA ILE A 48 28.11 11.76 -6.88
C ILE A 48 29.25 11.01 -6.20
N LYS A 49 29.62 11.40 -4.96
CA LYS A 49 30.61 10.67 -4.17
C LYS A 49 30.12 9.28 -3.80
N GLU A 50 28.86 9.13 -3.38
CA GLU A 50 28.26 7.83 -3.04
C GLU A 50 28.18 6.88 -4.24
N MET A 51 27.86 7.39 -5.43
CA MET A 51 27.86 6.58 -6.66
C MET A 51 29.22 5.94 -6.93
N GLY A 52 30.32 6.63 -6.58
CA GLY A 52 31.67 6.14 -6.77
C GLY A 52 32.13 6.13 -8.23
N GLU A 53 33.45 6.04 -8.42
CA GLU A 53 34.12 6.19 -9.72
C GLU A 53 33.58 5.22 -10.77
N ARG A 54 33.45 3.94 -10.41
CA ARG A 54 32.98 2.88 -11.32
C ARG A 54 31.63 3.22 -11.95
N ARG A 55 30.68 3.74 -11.17
CA ARG A 55 29.32 4.02 -11.66
C ARG A 55 29.26 5.30 -12.49
N VAL A 56 30.02 6.31 -12.07
CA VAL A 56 30.18 7.56 -12.82
C VAL A 56 30.82 7.32 -14.20
N LYS A 57 31.76 6.36 -14.32
CA LYS A 57 32.31 5.94 -15.63
C LYS A 57 31.27 5.22 -16.49
N GLN A 58 30.52 4.31 -15.88
CA GLN A 58 29.57 3.45 -16.60
C GLN A 58 28.37 4.22 -17.18
N TRP A 59 27.82 5.20 -16.46
CA TRP A 59 26.60 5.90 -16.86
C TRP A 59 26.72 7.41 -16.72
N LYS A 60 25.99 8.16 -17.55
CA LYS A 60 25.85 9.61 -17.37
C LYS A 60 24.85 9.88 -16.23
N PRO A 61 25.29 10.38 -15.06
CA PRO A 61 24.37 10.66 -13.96
C PRO A 61 23.36 11.73 -14.38
N LYS A 62 22.11 11.53 -13.97
CA LYS A 62 21.04 12.54 -14.05
C LYS A 62 20.32 12.49 -12.72
N LEU A 63 20.49 13.53 -11.92
CA LEU A 63 19.97 13.62 -10.57
C LEU A 63 18.75 14.54 -10.55
N ASN A 64 17.62 13.99 -10.15
CA ASN A 64 16.35 14.71 -10.01
C ASN A 64 16.15 15.08 -8.54
N ILE A 65 16.96 16.02 -8.03
CA ILE A 65 16.91 16.47 -6.63
C ILE A 65 15.70 17.38 -6.46
N LEU A 66 14.81 17.05 -5.50
CA LEU A 66 13.52 17.73 -5.33
C LEU A 66 12.70 17.69 -6.63
N ALA A 67 12.56 16.47 -7.18
CA ALA A 67 12.08 16.24 -8.54
C ALA A 67 10.71 16.86 -8.82
N HIS A 68 10.60 17.64 -9.89
CA HIS A 68 9.29 17.93 -10.48
C HIS A 68 8.79 16.72 -11.28
N ALA A 69 7.47 16.61 -11.51
CA ALA A 69 6.88 15.53 -12.31
C ALA A 69 7.61 15.33 -13.67
N SER A 70 7.93 16.45 -14.35
CA SER A 70 8.63 16.45 -15.64
C SER A 70 10.06 15.91 -15.59
N ASP A 71 10.73 15.95 -14.43
CA ASP A 71 12.13 15.53 -14.33
C ASP A 71 12.28 14.00 -14.45
N ILE A 72 11.21 13.29 -14.05
CA ILE A 72 11.09 11.83 -14.05
C ILE A 72 10.33 11.31 -15.28
N ALA A 73 9.73 12.20 -16.09
CA ALA A 73 8.93 11.87 -17.28
C ALA A 73 9.60 10.91 -18.29
N GLU A 74 10.94 10.83 -18.32
CA GLU A 74 11.68 9.84 -19.12
C GLU A 74 11.24 8.40 -18.80
N TRP A 75 11.03 8.10 -17.52
CA TRP A 75 10.53 6.80 -17.08
C TRP A 75 9.03 6.65 -17.31
N ASP A 76 8.26 7.70 -17.02
CA ASP A 76 6.81 7.67 -17.20
C ASP A 76 6.45 7.46 -18.68
N SER A 77 7.22 8.04 -19.61
CA SER A 77 7.10 7.81 -21.05
C SER A 77 7.32 6.35 -21.44
N VAL A 78 8.26 5.65 -20.79
CA VAL A 78 8.47 4.20 -21.00
C VAL A 78 7.24 3.42 -20.56
N LEU A 79 6.73 3.71 -19.36
CA LEU A 79 5.55 3.06 -18.79
C LEU A 79 4.31 3.32 -19.65
N LEU A 80 3.96 4.58 -19.89
CA LEU A 80 2.74 4.99 -20.59
C LEU A 80 2.75 4.61 -22.07
N ASN A 81 3.91 4.47 -22.71
CA ASN A 81 4.00 3.93 -24.06
C ASN A 81 3.63 2.44 -24.09
N ARG A 82 4.03 1.66 -23.09
CA ARG A 82 3.73 0.22 -23.00
C ARG A 82 2.34 -0.06 -22.45
N TYR A 83 1.89 0.76 -21.51
CA TYR A 83 0.61 0.66 -20.83
C TYR A 83 -0.14 1.97 -21.00
N HIS A 84 -0.81 2.13 -22.13
CA HIS A 84 -1.62 3.31 -22.35
C HIS A 84 -2.78 3.33 -21.32
N PRO A 85 -3.10 4.48 -20.71
CA PRO A 85 -4.18 4.58 -19.75
C PRO A 85 -5.52 4.21 -20.41
N LEU A 86 -6.24 3.26 -19.81
CA LEU A 86 -7.61 2.93 -20.15
C LEU A 86 -8.56 3.62 -19.17
N TYR A 87 -9.31 4.62 -19.63
CA TYR A 87 -10.27 5.33 -18.80
C TYR A 87 -11.65 4.66 -18.79
N THR A 88 -12.31 4.67 -17.64
CA THR A 88 -13.69 4.19 -17.51
C THR A 88 -14.68 5.34 -17.55
N SER A 89 -15.76 5.20 -18.33
CA SER A 89 -16.88 6.13 -18.28
C SER A 89 -17.69 5.89 -17.01
N ILE A 90 -17.88 6.92 -16.18
CA ILE A 90 -18.81 6.84 -15.05
C ILE A 90 -20.25 6.69 -15.63
N PRO A 91 -21.05 5.70 -15.18
CA PRO A 91 -22.37 5.41 -15.76
C PRO A 91 -23.37 6.58 -15.80
N SER A 92 -23.15 7.64 -15.02
CA SER A 92 -24.05 8.79 -14.90
C SER A 92 -23.80 9.93 -15.90
N THR A 93 -22.77 9.84 -16.75
CA THR A 93 -22.49 10.83 -17.80
C THR A 93 -22.63 10.21 -19.19
N PRO A 94 -23.71 10.50 -19.94
CA PRO A 94 -24.02 9.87 -21.22
C PRO A 94 -23.18 10.39 -22.40
N THR A 95 -22.01 10.97 -22.14
CA THR A 95 -21.11 11.50 -23.17
C THR A 95 -19.74 10.91 -22.96
N ILE A 96 -19.09 10.47 -24.05
CA ILE A 96 -17.66 10.18 -24.07
C ILE A 96 -16.96 11.49 -23.69
N MET A 97 -16.61 11.64 -22.41
CA MET A 97 -15.72 12.71 -22.01
C MET A 97 -14.38 12.47 -22.70
N GLU A 98 -13.85 13.50 -23.35
CA GLU A 98 -12.51 13.48 -23.93
C GLU A 98 -11.49 12.93 -22.93
N GLU A 99 -10.58 12.06 -23.37
CA GLU A 99 -9.60 11.36 -22.49
C GLU A 99 -8.83 12.33 -21.58
N SER A 100 -8.52 13.53 -22.08
CA SER A 100 -7.87 14.58 -21.28
C SER A 100 -8.68 14.96 -20.03
N ASN A 101 -10.01 15.02 -20.13
CA ASN A 101 -10.86 15.28 -18.96
C ASN A 101 -10.84 14.12 -17.96
N GLN A 102 -10.76 12.86 -18.42
CA GLN A 102 -10.62 11.70 -17.53
C GLN A 102 -9.25 11.65 -16.87
N ALA A 103 -8.18 11.98 -17.60
CA ALA A 103 -6.84 12.16 -17.05
C ALA A 103 -6.80 13.24 -15.95
N LYS A 104 -7.51 14.35 -16.18
CA LYS A 104 -7.67 15.42 -15.19
C LYS A 104 -8.43 14.97 -13.95
N LEU A 105 -9.52 14.19 -14.09
CA LEU A 105 -10.23 13.59 -12.96
C LEU A 105 -9.36 12.58 -12.19
N SER A 106 -8.56 11.78 -12.89
CA SER A 106 -7.56 10.89 -12.32
C SER A 106 -6.55 11.69 -11.46
N LEU A 107 -6.02 12.79 -11.99
CA LEU A 107 -5.11 13.66 -11.23
C LEU A 107 -5.81 14.24 -9.99
N GLN A 108 -7.07 14.68 -10.09
CA GLN A 108 -7.83 15.19 -8.94
C GLN A 108 -7.98 14.14 -7.84
N ASP A 109 -8.38 12.91 -8.16
CA ASP A 109 -8.53 11.85 -7.16
C ASP A 109 -7.19 11.46 -6.54
N THR A 110 -6.12 11.42 -7.34
CA THR A 110 -4.77 11.16 -6.81
C THR A 110 -4.32 12.30 -5.87
N CYS A 111 -4.59 13.56 -6.21
CA CYS A 111 -4.30 14.70 -5.35
C CYS A 111 -5.12 14.68 -4.05
N LYS A 112 -6.39 14.24 -4.08
CA LYS A 112 -7.20 14.05 -2.86
C LYS A 112 -6.56 13.03 -1.90
N GLY A 113 -6.04 11.93 -2.45
CA GLY A 113 -5.31 10.92 -1.69
C GLY A 113 -4.05 11.49 -1.02
N LEU A 114 -3.19 12.15 -1.81
CA LEU A 114 -1.98 12.82 -1.32
C LEU A 114 -2.30 13.86 -0.24
N PHE A 115 -3.27 14.72 -0.50
CA PHE A 115 -3.69 15.79 0.41
C PHE A 115 -4.08 15.27 1.80
N LYS A 116 -4.86 14.17 1.86
CA LYS A 116 -5.28 13.55 3.13
C LYS A 116 -4.08 13.11 3.96
N GLN A 117 -3.14 12.38 3.36
CA GLN A 117 -1.94 11.90 4.04
C GLN A 117 -0.99 13.03 4.43
N LEU A 118 -0.85 14.05 3.57
CA LEU A 118 0.02 15.19 3.80
C LEU A 118 -0.42 16.00 5.02
N THR A 119 -1.73 16.20 5.15
CA THR A 119 -2.29 16.93 6.27
C THR A 119 -2.01 16.20 7.60
N PHE A 120 -2.17 14.87 7.65
CA PHE A 120 -1.83 14.08 8.83
C PHE A 120 -0.33 14.15 9.16
N ALA A 121 0.53 13.96 8.15
CA ALA A 121 1.98 14.00 8.33
C ALA A 121 2.46 15.36 8.85
N ARG A 122 1.88 16.47 8.36
CA ARG A 122 2.19 17.83 8.82
C ARG A 122 1.78 18.04 10.27
N ASP A 123 0.55 17.68 10.63
CA ASP A 123 0.05 17.78 12.00
C ASP A 123 0.95 16.98 12.98
N LEU A 124 1.37 15.78 12.58
CA LEU A 124 2.27 14.93 13.37
C LEU A 124 3.70 15.49 13.48
N LEU A 125 4.27 15.99 12.38
CA LEU A 125 5.61 16.57 12.37
C LEU A 125 5.68 17.83 13.22
N ASP A 126 4.69 18.72 13.12
CA ASP A 126 4.62 19.94 13.92
C ASP A 126 4.52 19.63 15.41
N PHE A 127 3.73 18.61 15.77
CA PHE A 127 3.66 18.11 17.14
C PHE A 127 5.02 17.54 17.58
N ALA A 128 5.66 16.71 16.75
CA ALA A 128 6.97 16.12 17.07
C ALA A 128 8.07 17.19 17.24
N ILE A 129 8.10 18.22 16.38
CA ILE A 129 9.06 19.33 16.50
C ILE A 129 8.85 20.11 17.80
N LYS A 130 7.59 20.37 18.20
CA LYS A 130 7.28 21.05 19.46
C LYS A 130 7.67 20.21 20.68
N SER A 131 7.51 18.89 20.60
CA SER A 131 7.76 17.97 21.71
C SER A 131 9.23 17.55 21.86
N PHE A 132 9.95 17.38 20.75
CA PHE A 132 11.30 16.80 20.74
C PHE A 132 12.38 17.73 20.16
N GLY A 133 11.99 18.84 19.52
CA GLY A 133 12.89 19.81 18.89
C GLY A 133 13.34 19.42 17.48
N ARG A 134 13.65 20.42 16.64
CA ARG A 134 14.06 20.23 15.23
C ARG A 134 15.26 19.30 15.03
N ASN A 135 16.19 19.31 15.98
CA ASN A 135 17.43 18.52 15.91
C ASN A 135 17.27 17.08 16.43
N ARG A 136 16.05 16.65 16.79
CA ARG A 136 15.80 15.25 17.19
C ARG A 136 16.25 14.33 16.07
N GLU A 137 17.20 13.46 16.39
CA GLU A 137 17.77 12.47 15.47
C GLU A 137 16.73 11.45 15.02
N ILE A 138 16.83 11.05 13.76
CA ILE A 138 16.05 9.99 13.14
C ILE A 138 16.95 8.77 13.00
N ASP A 139 16.86 7.89 13.99
CA ASP A 139 17.55 6.61 14.01
C ASP A 139 16.55 5.47 13.74
N MET A 140 16.72 4.83 12.58
CA MET A 140 15.92 3.67 12.19
C MET A 140 16.45 2.35 12.77
N GLY A 141 17.55 2.39 13.52
CA GLY A 141 18.18 1.24 14.13
C GLY A 141 19.23 0.56 13.25
N SER A 142 20.14 -0.18 13.88
CA SER A 142 21.35 -0.74 13.25
C SER A 142 21.12 -1.73 12.11
N SER A 143 19.95 -2.35 12.02
CA SER A 143 19.61 -3.29 10.95
C SER A 143 19.10 -2.60 9.68
N ILE A 144 18.92 -1.27 9.70
CA ILE A 144 18.52 -0.47 8.55
C ILE A 144 19.67 0.50 8.20
N THR A 145 20.39 0.20 7.13
CA THR A 145 21.52 1.05 6.68
C THR A 145 21.04 2.28 5.91
N TYR A 146 20.02 2.11 5.06
CA TYR A 146 19.52 3.16 4.19
C TYR A 146 18.09 3.56 4.61
N PRO A 147 17.92 4.58 5.46
CA PRO A 147 16.61 5.00 5.93
C PRO A 147 15.88 5.84 4.87
N THR A 148 14.56 5.96 4.94
CA THR A 148 13.77 6.89 4.11
C THR A 148 14.00 6.79 2.59
N MET A 149 13.73 5.60 2.03
CA MET A 149 14.00 5.30 0.62
C MET A 149 13.05 6.04 -0.34
N ASN A 150 11.77 6.19 0.02
CA ASN A 150 10.83 6.95 -0.80
C ASN A 150 11.23 8.43 -0.85
N THR A 151 11.61 8.97 0.29
CA THR A 151 12.03 10.37 0.45
C THR A 151 13.30 10.64 -0.34
N SER A 152 14.34 9.82 -0.17
CA SER A 152 15.62 10.02 -0.87
C SER A 152 15.51 9.88 -2.39
N LEU A 153 14.60 9.04 -2.90
CA LEU A 153 14.38 8.87 -4.33
C LEU A 153 13.89 10.15 -5.03
N LEU A 154 13.14 10.99 -4.31
CA LEU A 154 12.61 12.27 -4.82
C LEU A 154 13.44 13.48 -4.40
N THR A 155 14.03 13.44 -3.20
CA THR A 155 14.69 14.62 -2.59
C THR A 155 16.21 14.58 -2.67
N GLY A 156 16.82 13.41 -2.91
CA GLY A 156 18.26 13.25 -2.98
C GLY A 156 18.98 13.08 -1.64
N PHE A 157 18.28 13.11 -0.51
CA PHE A 157 18.90 12.92 0.80
C PHE A 157 18.11 11.97 1.70
N TYR A 158 18.80 11.36 2.64
CA TYR A 158 18.18 10.62 3.75
C TYR A 158 17.91 11.59 4.89
N THR A 159 16.74 11.50 5.52
CA THR A 159 16.39 12.39 6.64
C THR A 159 17.13 11.99 7.90
N LYS A 160 17.94 12.89 8.46
CA LYS A 160 18.74 12.62 9.67
C LYS A 160 18.10 13.15 10.94
N ASN A 161 17.22 14.13 10.82
CA ASN A 161 16.52 14.76 11.94
C ASN A 161 15.13 15.28 11.50
N LEU A 162 14.35 15.84 12.42
CA LEU A 162 13.04 16.40 12.12
C LEU A 162 13.09 17.64 11.20
N ASP A 163 14.20 18.38 11.14
CA ASP A 163 14.37 19.52 10.23
C ASP A 163 14.50 19.05 8.76
N ASP A 164 15.23 17.96 8.52
CA ASP A 164 15.30 17.32 7.20
C ASP A 164 13.92 16.81 6.75
N MET A 165 13.12 16.27 7.68
CA MET A 165 11.75 15.86 7.41
C MET A 165 10.86 17.05 7.07
N ASP A 166 11.01 18.18 7.77
CA ASP A 166 10.29 19.44 7.47
C ASP A 166 10.63 19.93 6.06
N ARG A 167 11.91 19.88 5.67
CA ARG A 167 12.35 20.20 4.30
C ARG A 167 11.70 19.29 3.26
N ALA A 168 11.69 17.98 3.49
CA ALA A 168 11.11 17.00 2.56
C ALA A 168 9.58 17.16 2.44
N LEU A 169 8.89 17.39 3.55
CA LEU A 169 7.45 17.57 3.58
C LEU A 169 7.03 18.89 2.92
N SER A 170 7.80 19.97 3.14
CA SER A 170 7.60 21.27 2.47
C SER A 170 7.75 21.18 0.96
N TYR A 171 8.65 20.33 0.47
CA TYR A 171 8.75 20.02 -0.96
C TYR A 171 7.48 19.33 -1.47
N ALA A 172 6.96 18.33 -0.74
CA ALA A 172 5.73 17.65 -1.14
C ALA A 172 4.50 18.59 -1.14
N GLU A 173 4.43 19.52 -0.18
CA GLU A 173 3.43 20.60 -0.15
C GLU A 173 3.51 21.50 -1.38
N ALA A 174 4.71 21.96 -1.74
CA ALA A 174 4.92 22.78 -2.93
C ALA A 174 4.51 22.05 -4.20
N GLN A 175 4.85 20.76 -4.33
CA GLN A 175 4.42 19.95 -5.47
C GLN A 175 2.91 19.75 -5.51
N LEU A 176 2.25 19.47 -4.37
CA LEU A 176 0.79 19.32 -4.33
C LEU A 176 0.07 20.59 -4.84
N LEU A 177 0.55 21.79 -4.49
CA LEU A 177 -0.03 23.05 -4.97
C LEU A 177 0.02 23.16 -6.50
N GLU A 178 1.14 22.79 -7.11
CA GLU A 178 1.30 22.77 -8.56
C GLU A 178 0.39 21.72 -9.23
N LEU A 179 0.32 20.52 -8.64
CA LEU A 179 -0.53 19.45 -9.14
C LEU A 179 -2.02 19.82 -9.06
N LEU A 180 -2.45 20.51 -8.00
CA LEU A 180 -3.81 21.04 -7.88
C LEU A 180 -4.10 22.12 -8.91
N LEU A 181 -3.13 23.01 -9.20
CA LEU A 181 -3.28 23.99 -10.27
C LEU A 181 -3.55 23.31 -11.62
N ALA A 182 -2.80 22.25 -11.95
CA ALA A 182 -3.03 21.45 -13.15
C ALA A 182 -4.39 20.71 -13.08
N ALA A 183 -4.72 20.10 -11.95
CA ALA A 183 -5.94 19.30 -11.75
C ALA A 183 -7.24 20.12 -11.92
N TYR A 184 -7.22 21.41 -11.64
CA TYR A 184 -8.41 22.27 -11.76
C TYR A 184 -8.35 23.21 -12.96
N PHE A 185 -7.19 23.77 -13.28
CA PHE A 185 -7.05 24.82 -14.28
C PHE A 185 -6.18 24.44 -15.48
N GLY A 186 -5.50 23.29 -15.44
CA GLY A 186 -4.64 22.81 -16.51
C GLY A 186 -5.39 22.48 -17.80
N ALA A 187 -4.68 22.64 -18.92
CA ALA A 187 -5.07 22.29 -20.29
C ALA A 187 -4.01 21.42 -20.97
N GLU A 188 -3.35 20.58 -20.17
CA GLU A 188 -2.24 19.71 -20.56
C GLU A 188 -2.72 18.49 -21.36
N THR A 189 -1.78 17.80 -22.00
CA THR A 189 -2.06 16.55 -22.70
C THR A 189 -2.38 15.41 -21.72
N VAL A 190 -3.00 14.34 -22.22
CA VAL A 190 -3.28 13.12 -21.43
C VAL A 190 -2.02 12.59 -20.75
N VAL A 191 -0.90 12.53 -21.48
CA VAL A 191 0.39 12.03 -20.96
C VAL A 191 0.89 12.91 -19.82
N GLU A 192 0.87 14.23 -19.98
CA GLU A 192 1.32 15.16 -18.93
C GLU A 192 0.44 15.07 -17.65
N PHE A 193 -0.89 14.94 -17.82
CA PHE A 193 -1.77 14.71 -16.67
C PHE A 193 -1.48 13.39 -15.96
N GLU A 194 -1.16 12.33 -16.71
CA GLU A 194 -0.79 11.04 -16.15
C GLU A 194 0.57 11.05 -15.44
N GLU A 195 1.57 11.73 -16.00
CA GLU A 195 2.86 11.97 -15.33
C GLU A 195 2.66 12.64 -13.97
N LYS A 196 1.78 13.65 -13.92
CA LYS A 196 1.41 14.34 -12.68
C LYS A 196 0.64 13.45 -11.71
N ALA A 197 -0.27 12.60 -12.19
CA ALA A 197 -1.01 11.66 -11.35
C ALA A 197 -0.06 10.60 -10.76
N LEU A 198 0.86 10.07 -11.56
CA LEU A 198 1.91 9.17 -11.08
C LEU A 198 2.81 9.88 -10.05
N HIS A 199 3.12 11.16 -10.25
CA HIS A 199 3.91 11.94 -9.31
C HIS A 199 3.21 12.22 -7.98
N ALA A 200 1.93 12.56 -7.98
CA ALA A 200 1.13 12.64 -6.74
C ALA A 200 1.16 11.30 -5.98
N GLY A 201 1.12 10.16 -6.68
CA GLY A 201 1.27 8.85 -6.06
C GLY A 201 2.64 8.61 -5.43
N ALA A 202 3.72 9.00 -6.11
CA ALA A 202 5.08 8.92 -5.56
C ALA A 202 5.27 9.81 -4.31
N LEU A 203 4.72 11.03 -4.34
CA LEU A 203 4.71 11.94 -3.19
C LEU A 203 3.91 11.37 -2.02
N THR A 204 2.83 10.65 -2.30
CA THR A 204 2.02 10.00 -1.25
C THR A 204 2.87 9.05 -0.42
N PHE A 205 3.76 8.28 -1.07
CA PHE A 205 4.69 7.41 -0.36
C PHE A 205 5.76 8.15 0.45
N LEU A 206 6.30 9.25 -0.07
CA LEU A 206 7.23 10.10 0.69
C LEU A 206 6.56 10.60 1.98
N VAL A 207 5.33 11.11 1.86
CA VAL A 207 4.56 11.65 2.99
C VAL A 207 4.25 10.57 4.03
N MET A 208 3.79 9.40 3.57
CA MET A 208 3.51 8.26 4.44
C MET A 208 4.78 7.76 5.13
N GLU A 209 5.92 7.75 4.43
CA GLU A 209 7.21 7.35 5.00
C GLU A 209 7.69 8.33 6.07
N ILE A 210 7.52 9.64 5.88
CA ILE A 210 7.83 10.64 6.92
C ILE A 210 7.00 10.39 8.17
N ALA A 211 5.68 10.27 8.02
CA ALA A 211 4.79 10.04 9.17
C ALA A 211 5.13 8.73 9.91
N GLU A 212 5.38 7.66 9.14
CA GLU A 212 5.75 6.35 9.67
C GLU A 212 7.10 6.37 10.41
N THR A 213 8.07 7.09 9.86
CA THR A 213 9.40 7.24 10.48
C THR A 213 9.30 8.04 11.78
N ILE A 214 8.50 9.11 11.83
CA ILE A 214 8.27 9.89 13.07
C ILE A 214 7.66 8.99 14.15
N LYS A 215 6.65 8.17 13.79
CA LYS A 215 6.03 7.22 14.74
C LYS A 215 7.07 6.30 15.38
N MET A 216 7.95 5.69 14.58
CA MET A 216 8.98 4.78 15.06
C MET A 216 10.08 5.47 15.87
N CYS A 217 10.60 6.61 15.40
CA CYS A 217 11.77 7.25 16.01
C CYS A 217 11.44 8.19 17.18
N CYS A 218 10.20 8.70 17.26
CA CYS A 218 9.78 9.67 18.27
C CYS A 218 8.76 9.11 19.28
N PHE A 219 7.98 8.09 18.91
CA PHE A 219 6.88 7.57 19.73
C PHE A 219 7.02 6.08 20.05
N GLU A 220 8.25 5.55 20.05
CA GLU A 220 8.53 4.16 20.49
C GLU A 220 7.68 3.09 19.80
N PHE A 221 7.17 3.36 18.60
CA PHE A 221 6.50 2.31 17.83
C PHE A 221 7.52 1.22 17.53
N PHE A 222 7.07 -0.03 17.59
CA PHE A 222 7.89 -1.16 17.21
C PHE A 222 8.55 -0.90 15.84
N ASN A 223 9.87 -1.07 15.84
CA ASN A 223 10.73 -0.86 14.69
C ASN A 223 11.73 -2.03 14.59
N ALA A 224 11.55 -2.87 13.56
CA ALA A 224 12.43 -4.00 13.28
C ALA A 224 13.91 -3.59 13.14
N GLY A 225 14.20 -2.36 12.72
CA GLY A 225 15.58 -1.89 12.60
C GLY A 225 16.36 -1.85 13.92
N ASN A 226 15.66 -1.77 15.06
CA ASN A 226 16.24 -1.83 16.40
C ASN A 226 16.56 -3.26 16.87
N HIS A 227 16.18 -4.27 16.09
CA HIS A 227 16.40 -5.67 16.41
C HIS A 227 17.38 -6.29 15.40
N PRO A 228 18.26 -7.22 15.81
CA PRO A 228 19.09 -7.96 14.88
C PRO A 228 18.19 -8.83 14.00
N ALA A 229 18.52 -8.93 12.70
CA ALA A 229 17.68 -9.67 11.75
C ALA A 229 17.51 -11.16 12.10
N THR A 230 18.40 -11.74 12.91
CA THR A 230 18.29 -13.11 13.43
C THR A 230 17.07 -13.31 14.33
N GLU A 231 16.48 -12.25 14.88
CA GLU A 231 15.27 -12.32 15.73
C GLU A 231 13.96 -12.16 14.94
N TYR A 232 14.02 -11.79 13.65
CA TYR A 232 12.82 -11.49 12.86
C TYR A 232 11.91 -12.69 12.61
N SER A 233 12.39 -13.92 12.79
CA SER A 233 11.54 -15.11 12.65
C SER A 233 10.34 -15.07 13.61
N ASP A 234 10.61 -14.68 14.86
CA ASP A 234 9.65 -14.76 15.97
C ASP A 234 9.19 -13.38 16.48
N SER A 235 9.87 -12.30 16.08
CA SER A 235 9.60 -10.93 16.52
C SER A 235 8.95 -10.08 15.42
N PRO A 236 7.85 -9.35 15.70
CA PRO A 236 7.09 -9.31 16.96
C PRO A 236 6.31 -10.61 17.21
N PRO A 237 6.03 -10.98 18.48
CA PRO A 237 5.23 -12.16 18.82
C PRO A 237 3.79 -12.09 18.30
N VAL A 238 3.15 -13.25 18.13
CA VAL A 238 1.75 -13.39 17.70
C VAL A 238 0.83 -13.27 18.91
N GLU A 239 0.64 -12.05 19.40
CA GLU A 239 -0.10 -11.82 20.66
C GLU A 239 -1.12 -10.69 20.60
N ILE A 240 -1.26 -10.03 19.44
CA ILE A 240 -2.19 -8.92 19.28
C ILE A 240 -3.58 -9.49 18.97
N GLU A 241 -4.53 -9.23 19.87
CA GLU A 241 -5.91 -9.68 19.70
C GLU A 241 -6.65 -8.85 18.64
N VAL A 242 -7.35 -9.56 17.76
CA VAL A 242 -8.13 -9.01 16.65
C VAL A 242 -9.59 -9.46 16.75
N GLY A 243 -10.52 -8.55 16.47
CA GLY A 243 -11.95 -8.83 16.38
C GLY A 243 -12.76 -8.35 17.58
N MET A 244 -14.06 -8.18 17.38
CA MET A 244 -14.98 -7.63 18.38
C MET A 244 -15.20 -8.58 19.57
N GLY A 245 -15.05 -9.88 19.37
CA GLY A 245 -15.19 -10.88 20.42
C GLY A 245 -14.06 -10.80 21.44
N ALA A 246 -12.90 -10.24 21.09
CA ALA A 246 -11.73 -10.20 21.96
C ALA A 246 -11.88 -9.22 23.15
N VAL A 247 -12.81 -8.29 23.07
CA VAL A 247 -12.99 -7.23 24.09
C VAL A 247 -13.64 -7.78 25.35
N ASP A 248 -13.03 -7.51 26.51
CA ASP A 248 -13.66 -7.77 27.80
C ASP A 248 -14.62 -6.62 28.17
N ARG A 249 -15.90 -6.81 27.84
CA ARG A 249 -16.95 -5.83 28.09
C ARG A 249 -17.30 -5.66 29.57
N THR A 250 -16.69 -6.40 30.50
CA THR A 250 -16.86 -6.17 31.94
C THR A 250 -16.04 -4.99 32.45
N ARG A 251 -15.02 -4.58 31.69
CA ARG A 251 -14.14 -3.42 31.97
C ARG A 251 -14.65 -2.16 31.25
N PRO A 252 -14.18 -0.96 31.62
CA PRO A 252 -14.31 0.23 30.78
C PRO A 252 -13.65 0.02 29.42
N VAL A 253 -14.34 0.37 28.33
CA VAL A 253 -13.86 0.18 26.95
C VAL A 253 -13.72 1.51 26.23
N ILE A 254 -12.51 1.80 25.74
CA ILE A 254 -12.21 2.98 24.92
C ILE A 254 -11.88 2.50 23.51
N VAL A 255 -12.57 3.05 22.51
CA VAL A 255 -12.31 2.75 21.10
C VAL A 255 -11.77 3.99 20.40
N PHE A 256 -10.55 3.90 19.87
CA PHE A 256 -9.96 4.93 19.02
C PHE A 256 -10.29 4.68 17.55
N PHE A 257 -10.67 5.75 16.84
CA PHE A 257 -11.03 5.70 15.43
C PHE A 257 -10.45 6.88 14.65
N GLY A 258 -9.92 6.62 13.46
CA GLY A 258 -9.31 7.61 12.58
C GLY A 258 -7.81 7.38 12.37
N ASN A 259 -7.14 8.39 11.82
CA ASN A 259 -5.74 8.31 11.40
C ASN A 259 -4.75 8.76 12.47
N ASN A 260 -5.19 9.58 13.44
CA ASN A 260 -4.29 10.16 14.42
C ASN A 260 -4.22 9.32 15.71
N PHE A 261 -3.01 8.83 16.01
CA PHE A 261 -2.73 8.00 17.17
C PHE A 261 -2.42 8.78 18.45
N LEU A 262 -2.15 10.09 18.38
CA LEU A 262 -1.69 10.88 19.54
C LEU A 262 -2.65 10.83 20.74
N PRO A 263 -3.98 10.91 20.58
CA PRO A 263 -4.89 10.71 21.71
C PRO A 263 -4.77 9.32 22.36
N ALA A 264 -4.54 8.28 21.55
CA ALA A 264 -4.34 6.92 22.05
C ALA A 264 -3.02 6.76 22.79
N TRP A 265 -1.95 7.39 22.29
CA TRP A 265 -0.66 7.46 22.96
C TRP A 265 -0.79 8.06 24.36
N PHE A 266 -1.43 9.22 24.49
CA PHE A 266 -1.61 9.87 25.79
C PHE A 266 -2.60 9.15 26.72
N ALA A 267 -3.62 8.48 26.17
CA ALA A 267 -4.48 7.62 26.97
C ALA A 267 -3.69 6.44 27.57
N VAL A 268 -2.83 5.80 26.78
CA VAL A 268 -1.97 4.71 27.25
C VAL A 268 -0.98 5.20 28.31
N GLU A 269 -0.34 6.36 28.10
CA GLU A 269 0.56 6.93 29.10
C GLU A 269 -0.18 7.25 30.42
N HIS A 270 -1.41 7.75 30.34
CA HIS A 270 -2.25 7.97 31.52
C HIS A 270 -2.61 6.65 32.23
N VAL A 271 -2.95 5.60 31.46
CA VAL A 271 -3.27 4.27 31.99
C VAL A 271 -2.06 3.67 32.73
N LYS A 272 -0.87 3.70 32.11
CA LYS A 272 0.38 3.23 32.72
C LYS A 272 0.72 4.01 33.99
N ALA A 273 0.65 5.34 33.93
CA ALA A 273 0.95 6.20 35.07
C ALA A 273 0.02 5.98 36.29
N LYS A 274 -1.14 5.33 36.08
CA LYS A 274 -2.13 5.02 37.12
C LYS A 274 -2.21 3.54 37.49
N GLY A 275 -1.45 2.66 36.84
CA GLY A 275 -1.51 1.21 37.08
C GLY A 275 -2.85 0.59 36.67
N LEU A 276 -3.43 1.07 35.56
CA LEU A 276 -4.76 0.67 35.08
C LEU A 276 -4.72 -0.27 33.85
N GLU A 277 -3.55 -0.78 33.48
CA GLU A 277 -3.32 -1.56 32.26
C GLU A 277 -4.25 -2.79 32.15
N ASP A 278 -4.44 -3.50 33.26
CA ASP A 278 -5.32 -4.68 33.33
C ASP A 278 -6.79 -4.33 33.64
N ALA A 279 -7.08 -3.05 33.88
CA ALA A 279 -8.40 -2.59 34.31
C ALA A 279 -9.22 -1.98 33.18
N ILE A 280 -8.60 -1.58 32.06
CA ILE A 280 -9.23 -0.84 30.96
C ILE A 280 -8.90 -1.49 29.62
N GLU A 281 -9.90 -1.63 28.77
CA GLU A 281 -9.73 -2.11 27.39
C GLU A 281 -9.43 -0.91 26.47
N ILE A 282 -8.21 -0.89 25.92
CA ILE A 282 -7.79 0.06 24.88
C ILE A 282 -7.92 -0.63 23.52
N CYS A 283 -8.85 -0.16 22.70
CA CYS A 283 -9.16 -0.75 21.42
C CYS A 283 -9.03 0.28 20.30
N GLY A 284 -8.82 -0.17 19.07
CA GLY A 284 -8.84 0.72 17.91
C GLY A 284 -9.45 0.10 16.66
N VAL A 285 -9.83 0.98 15.75
CA VAL A 285 -10.46 0.66 14.46
C VAL A 285 -9.72 1.40 13.35
N GLY A 286 -9.47 0.73 12.23
CA GLY A 286 -8.78 1.34 11.10
C GLY A 286 -7.31 1.63 11.40
N ALA A 287 -6.79 2.76 10.90
CA ALA A 287 -5.37 3.10 10.98
C ALA A 287 -4.85 3.14 12.42
N VAL A 288 -5.50 3.89 13.32
CA VAL A 288 -5.10 3.94 14.75
C VAL A 288 -5.18 2.58 15.43
N GLY A 289 -6.10 1.70 15.00
CA GLY A 289 -6.17 0.33 15.50
C GLY A 289 -4.90 -0.47 15.22
N HIS A 290 -4.24 -0.25 14.08
CA HIS A 290 -2.96 -0.89 13.79
C HIS A 290 -1.76 -0.19 14.43
N ASP A 291 -1.90 1.08 14.80
CA ASP A 291 -0.84 1.85 15.45
C ASP A 291 -0.72 1.49 16.94
N ILE A 292 -1.85 1.35 17.67
CA ILE A 292 -1.84 1.07 19.12
C ILE A 292 -0.98 -0.16 19.51
N PRO A 293 -1.13 -1.34 18.86
CA PRO A 293 -0.34 -2.52 19.21
C PRO A 293 1.17 -2.37 19.07
N ARG A 294 1.64 -1.31 18.37
CA ARG A 294 3.06 -1.07 18.15
C ARG A 294 3.72 -0.33 19.31
N PHE A 295 2.93 0.29 20.20
CA PHE A 295 3.43 0.94 21.42
C PHE A 295 2.72 0.48 22.70
N TYR A 296 1.65 -0.31 22.57
CA TYR A 296 0.89 -0.83 23.70
C TYR A 296 0.43 -2.26 23.44
N LYS A 297 1.06 -3.21 24.15
CA LYS A 297 0.78 -4.65 24.04
C LYS A 297 -0.67 -5.02 24.36
N GLY A 298 -1.32 -4.32 25.30
CA GLY A 298 -2.72 -4.54 25.66
C GLY A 298 -3.74 -4.00 24.63
N GLY A 299 -3.27 -3.42 23.52
CA GLY A 299 -4.11 -2.87 22.48
C GLY A 299 -4.80 -3.93 21.62
N LYS A 300 -6.06 -3.71 21.29
CA LYS A 300 -6.85 -4.63 20.44
C LYS A 300 -7.29 -3.98 19.13
N VAL A 301 -7.29 -4.74 18.05
CA VAL A 301 -7.72 -4.28 16.72
C VAL A 301 -9.09 -4.83 16.39
N LEU A 302 -10.13 -4.00 16.39
CA LEU A 302 -11.49 -4.53 16.32
C LEU A 302 -11.93 -4.85 14.89
N THR A 303 -11.71 -3.93 13.94
CA THR A 303 -12.08 -4.12 12.54
C THR A 303 -11.47 -3.02 11.67
N SER A 304 -11.65 -3.14 10.35
CA SER A 304 -11.25 -2.14 9.37
C SER A 304 -12.06 -0.84 9.49
N ALA A 305 -11.53 0.27 8.97
CA ALA A 305 -12.22 1.56 9.01
C ALA A 305 -13.59 1.51 8.30
N VAL A 306 -13.72 0.68 7.26
CA VAL A 306 -14.96 0.49 6.48
C VAL A 306 -16.09 -0.01 7.36
N LYS A 307 -15.79 -0.86 8.33
CA LYS A 307 -16.77 -1.52 9.18
C LYS A 307 -16.89 -0.87 10.57
N ALA A 308 -16.28 0.29 10.78
CA ALA A 308 -16.24 0.98 12.07
C ALA A 308 -17.64 1.17 12.72
N ARG A 309 -18.67 1.37 11.90
CA ARG A 309 -20.05 1.54 12.37
C ARG A 309 -20.52 0.35 13.23
N LYS A 310 -20.18 -0.88 12.84
CA LYS A 310 -20.63 -2.10 13.55
C LYS A 310 -20.07 -2.18 14.98
N VAL A 311 -18.89 -1.64 15.23
CA VAL A 311 -18.27 -1.63 16.56
C VAL A 311 -19.07 -0.75 17.51
N THR A 312 -19.38 0.48 17.07
CA THR A 312 -20.17 1.41 17.87
C THR A 312 -21.58 0.87 18.08
N ARG A 313 -22.21 0.39 17.00
CA ARG A 313 -23.59 -0.11 17.03
C ARG A 313 -23.80 -1.36 17.91
N ALA A 314 -22.75 -2.15 18.11
CA ALA A 314 -22.78 -3.30 19.02
C ALA A 314 -22.79 -2.88 20.52
N GLY A 315 -22.62 -1.59 20.80
CA GLY A 315 -22.48 -1.06 22.15
C GLY A 315 -21.19 -1.51 22.83
N ILE A 316 -20.13 -1.73 22.06
CA ILE A 316 -18.80 -2.07 22.60
C ILE A 316 -18.17 -0.89 23.36
N PRO A 317 -18.00 0.30 22.77
CA PRO A 317 -17.32 1.40 23.44
C PRO A 317 -18.18 1.99 24.57
N ASP A 318 -17.56 2.33 25.71
CA ASP A 318 -18.07 3.33 26.64
C ASP A 318 -17.74 4.74 26.12
N VAL A 319 -16.53 4.89 25.57
CA VAL A 319 -16.05 6.13 24.92
C VAL A 319 -15.49 5.81 23.55
N VAL A 320 -15.85 6.61 22.55
CA VAL A 320 -15.19 6.63 21.24
C VAL A 320 -14.38 7.90 21.11
N VAL A 321 -13.08 7.75 20.82
CA VAL A 321 -12.20 8.88 20.52
C VAL A 321 -11.96 8.91 19.01
N ALA A 322 -12.38 9.99 18.36
CA ALA A 322 -12.36 10.08 16.89
C ALA A 322 -11.49 11.24 16.39
N SER A 323 -10.56 10.95 15.49
CA SER A 323 -9.77 11.95 14.75
C SER A 323 -10.25 12.06 13.30
N GLU A 324 -9.49 12.68 12.39
CA GLU A 324 -9.80 12.64 10.96
C GLU A 324 -9.91 11.19 10.46
N THR A 325 -10.96 10.92 9.68
CA THR A 325 -11.29 9.58 9.18
C THR A 325 -11.20 9.54 7.66
N CYS A 326 -10.93 8.34 7.12
CA CYS A 326 -10.96 8.14 5.67
C CYS A 326 -12.37 7.84 5.13
N LEU A 327 -13.33 7.61 6.03
CA LEU A 327 -14.71 7.21 5.73
C LEU A 327 -15.67 7.92 6.70
N GLU A 328 -16.76 8.43 6.15
CA GLU A 328 -17.72 9.25 6.89
C GLU A 328 -18.96 8.44 7.29
N PHE A 329 -19.33 8.54 8.56
CA PHE A 329 -20.65 8.20 9.07
C PHE A 329 -20.94 9.05 10.30
N ASP A 330 -22.21 9.16 10.69
CA ASP A 330 -22.61 9.93 11.87
C ASP A 330 -22.24 9.18 13.16
N LEU A 331 -20.97 9.33 13.56
CA LEU A 331 -20.44 8.69 14.75
C LEU A 331 -21.14 9.15 16.04
N VAL A 332 -21.53 10.43 16.12
CA VAL A 332 -22.18 10.98 17.30
C VAL A 332 -23.57 10.37 17.46
N ALA A 333 -24.34 10.24 16.36
CA ALA A 333 -25.61 9.55 16.40
C ALA A 333 -25.46 8.07 16.77
N GLU A 334 -24.50 7.35 16.19
CA GLU A 334 -24.26 5.93 16.51
C GLU A 334 -23.82 5.73 17.97
N ALA A 335 -22.95 6.60 18.52
CA ALA A 335 -22.55 6.55 19.92
C ALA A 335 -23.72 6.83 20.86
N LYS A 336 -24.55 7.82 20.55
CA LYS A 336 -25.75 8.17 21.32
C LYS A 336 -26.75 7.01 21.39
N ARG A 337 -26.90 6.22 20.32
CA ARG A 337 -27.79 5.04 20.31
C ARG A 337 -27.41 3.99 21.34
N VAL A 338 -26.13 3.94 21.72
CA VAL A 338 -25.59 2.95 22.66
C VAL A 338 -25.09 3.56 23.97
N ASP A 339 -25.59 4.76 24.30
CA ASP A 339 -25.23 5.52 25.50
C ASP A 339 -23.71 5.71 25.69
N ALA A 340 -22.95 5.70 24.60
CA ALA A 340 -21.51 5.96 24.58
C ALA A 340 -21.24 7.45 24.39
N LYS A 341 -20.07 7.91 24.86
CA LYS A 341 -19.63 9.31 24.72
C LYS A 341 -18.56 9.47 23.65
N VAL A 342 -18.56 10.61 22.97
CA VAL A 342 -17.58 10.92 21.92
C VAL A 342 -16.58 11.97 22.40
N VAL A 343 -15.29 11.69 22.23
CA VAL A 343 -14.23 12.69 22.29
C VAL A 343 -13.71 12.89 20.87
N ALA A 344 -14.13 13.98 20.24
CA ALA A 344 -13.64 14.34 18.91
C ALA A 344 -12.32 15.09 19.03
N TYR A 345 -11.26 14.54 18.44
CA TYR A 345 -9.93 15.12 18.45
C TYR A 345 -9.65 15.95 17.19
N GLY A 346 -9.11 17.15 17.39
CA GLY A 346 -8.69 18.06 16.32
C GLY A 346 -9.83 18.89 15.72
N TYR A 347 -9.55 19.56 14.61
CA TYR A 347 -10.49 20.50 13.97
C TYR A 347 -11.42 19.86 12.94
N LYS A 348 -11.14 18.60 12.57
CA LYS A 348 -11.72 17.94 11.38
C LYS A 348 -12.74 16.85 11.75
N ALA A 349 -12.97 16.61 13.05
CA ALA A 349 -13.87 15.60 13.56
C ALA A 349 -14.92 16.21 14.51
N GLY A 350 -16.03 15.50 14.71
CA GLY A 350 -17.03 15.86 15.72
C GLY A 350 -17.89 17.08 15.38
N SER A 351 -18.35 17.19 14.14
CA SER A 351 -19.33 18.22 13.75
C SER A 351 -20.51 18.23 14.73
N GLY A 352 -20.87 19.43 15.22
CA GLY A 352 -21.94 19.61 16.21
C GLY A 352 -21.55 19.42 17.68
N LEU A 353 -20.32 19.02 17.99
CA LEU A 353 -19.80 18.99 19.37
C LEU A 353 -19.16 20.34 19.75
N GLU A 354 -19.39 20.76 20.99
CA GLU A 354 -18.79 21.97 21.55
C GLU A 354 -17.27 21.79 21.75
N ASP A 355 -16.50 22.82 21.40
CA ASP A 355 -15.07 22.87 21.67
C ASP A 355 -14.81 23.22 23.13
N ARG A 356 -14.14 22.31 23.84
CA ARG A 356 -13.82 22.48 25.26
C ARG A 356 -12.33 22.39 25.52
N SER A 357 -11.51 22.69 24.51
CA SER A 357 -10.06 22.58 24.58
C SER A 357 -9.43 23.46 25.67
N ASP A 358 -10.05 24.60 26.00
CA ASP A 358 -9.56 25.55 27.00
C ASP A 358 -9.89 25.12 28.44
N ASP A 359 -10.89 24.27 28.62
CA ASP A 359 -11.35 23.85 29.95
C ASP A 359 -10.45 22.79 30.57
N SER A 360 -10.56 22.61 31.89
CA SER A 360 -9.88 21.52 32.60
C SER A 360 -10.57 20.19 32.28
N VAL A 361 -9.80 19.09 32.27
CA VAL A 361 -10.35 17.74 32.03
C VAL A 361 -11.45 17.40 33.05
N ASP A 362 -11.28 17.82 34.30
CA ASP A 362 -12.24 17.52 35.37
C ASP A 362 -13.56 18.30 35.21
N ASP A 363 -13.50 19.56 34.77
CA ASP A 363 -14.70 20.36 34.49
C ASP A 363 -15.48 19.78 33.31
N ILE A 364 -14.77 19.36 32.26
CA ILE A 364 -15.37 18.71 31.09
C ILE A 364 -16.03 17.40 31.49
N LEU A 365 -15.32 16.54 32.21
CA LEU A 365 -15.83 15.26 32.72
C LEU A 365 -17.13 15.48 33.51
N LYS A 366 -17.09 16.39 34.50
CA LYS A 366 -18.25 16.71 35.33
C LYS A 366 -19.42 17.17 34.47
N ASN A 367 -19.19 18.13 33.58
CA ASN A 367 -20.23 18.71 32.75
C ASN A 367 -20.86 17.67 31.79
N VAL A 368 -20.04 16.81 31.15
CA VAL A 368 -20.51 15.73 30.28
C VAL A 368 -21.34 14.72 31.06
N MET A 369 -20.91 14.35 32.27
CA MET A 369 -21.60 13.34 33.09
C MET A 369 -22.88 13.85 33.77
N GLU A 370 -22.92 15.12 34.18
CA GLU A 370 -24.07 15.78 34.83
C GLU A 370 -25.17 16.14 33.82
N ASN A 371 -24.81 16.69 32.67
CA ASN A 371 -25.77 17.13 31.65
C ASN A 371 -26.02 16.07 30.55
N ASP A 372 -25.41 14.89 30.70
CA ASP A 372 -25.51 13.78 29.77
C ASP A 372 -25.18 14.16 28.31
N LEU A 373 -24.20 15.05 28.12
CA LEU A 373 -23.81 15.51 26.78
C LEU A 373 -23.34 14.33 25.92
N PRO A 374 -23.58 14.33 24.60
CA PRO A 374 -23.16 13.23 23.72
C PRO A 374 -21.63 13.14 23.56
N GLY A 375 -20.92 14.21 23.83
CA GLY A 375 -19.47 14.29 23.66
C GLY A 375 -18.98 15.73 23.64
N VAL A 376 -17.68 15.88 23.40
CA VAL A 376 -16.99 17.18 23.27
C VAL A 376 -15.92 17.11 22.20
N ARG A 377 -15.53 18.27 21.68
CA ARG A 377 -14.35 18.42 20.82
C ARG A 377 -13.16 18.93 21.64
N ILE A 378 -11.99 18.33 21.42
CA ILE A 378 -10.73 18.64 22.08
C ILE A 378 -9.61 18.72 21.02
N THR A 379 -8.82 19.79 21.04
CA THR A 379 -7.73 20.00 20.07
C THR A 379 -6.35 19.66 20.64
N ILE A 380 -6.27 19.38 21.94
CA ILE A 380 -5.03 19.04 22.66
C ILE A 380 -5.00 17.52 22.90
N PRO A 381 -4.07 16.76 22.30
CA PRO A 381 -4.11 15.30 22.32
C PRO A 381 -3.94 14.72 23.74
N GLU A 382 -3.15 15.38 24.60
CA GLU A 382 -2.96 15.02 26.02
C GLU A 382 -4.30 15.04 26.77
N LYS A 383 -5.04 16.15 26.64
CA LYS A 383 -6.36 16.31 27.27
C LYS A 383 -7.36 15.30 26.70
N ALA A 384 -7.33 15.04 25.39
CA ALA A 384 -8.22 14.09 24.75
C ALA A 384 -8.00 12.65 25.28
N GLY A 385 -6.74 12.24 25.41
CA GLY A 385 -6.38 10.93 25.96
C GLY A 385 -6.75 10.78 27.44
N GLU A 386 -6.42 11.77 28.27
CA GLU A 386 -6.79 11.76 29.69
C GLU A 386 -8.31 11.75 29.91
N LEU A 387 -9.03 12.60 29.18
CA LEU A 387 -10.49 12.70 29.28
C LEU A 387 -11.16 11.38 28.88
N ALA A 388 -10.66 10.71 27.84
CA ALA A 388 -11.21 9.43 27.39
C ALA A 388 -11.14 8.37 28.49
N VAL A 389 -10.00 8.27 29.18
CA VAL A 389 -9.80 7.33 30.29
C VAL A 389 -10.75 7.65 31.45
N LYS A 390 -10.79 8.91 31.89
CA LYS A 390 -11.67 9.32 33.00
C LYS A 390 -13.16 9.14 32.68
N LEU A 391 -13.59 9.48 31.46
CA LEU A 391 -14.97 9.27 31.01
C LEU A 391 -15.34 7.79 31.02
N ALA A 392 -14.51 6.91 30.46
CA ALA A 392 -14.82 5.49 30.39
C ALA A 392 -15.01 4.88 31.79
N ILE A 393 -14.12 5.22 32.74
CA ILE A 393 -14.25 4.80 34.14
C ILE A 393 -15.56 5.32 34.75
N ALA A 394 -15.83 6.62 34.60
CA ALA A 394 -17.01 7.25 35.19
C ALA A 394 -18.33 6.68 34.62
N ILE A 395 -18.38 6.42 33.31
CA ILE A 395 -19.52 5.78 32.64
C ILE A 395 -19.72 4.36 33.19
N LYS A 396 -18.64 3.59 33.33
CA LYS A 396 -18.70 2.22 33.85
C LYS A 396 -19.18 2.18 35.30
N GLN A 397 -18.68 3.07 36.14
CA GLN A 397 -19.07 3.18 37.54
C GLN A 397 -20.52 3.64 37.72
N LYS A 398 -21.01 4.53 36.84
CA LYS A 398 -22.40 4.99 36.86
C LYS A 398 -23.39 3.85 36.57
N GLY A 399 -23.01 2.89 35.72
CA GLY A 399 -23.77 1.66 35.48
C GLY A 399 -25.11 1.86 34.75
N ASN A 400 -25.33 3.01 34.12
CA ASN A 400 -26.59 3.35 33.46
C ASN A 400 -26.73 2.81 32.02
N ARG A 401 -25.65 2.23 31.47
CA ARG A 401 -25.67 1.64 30.13
C ARG A 401 -26.45 0.32 30.15
N LYS A 402 -27.20 0.05 29.07
CA LYS A 402 -27.88 -1.24 28.91
C LYS A 402 -26.89 -2.39 28.86
N GLU A 403 -27.29 -3.54 29.38
CA GLU A 403 -26.49 -4.77 29.30
C GLU A 403 -26.31 -5.23 27.84
N ASN A 404 -27.33 -5.02 27.00
CA ASN A 404 -27.29 -5.32 25.57
C ASN A 404 -28.06 -4.27 24.76
N TYR A 405 -27.49 -3.86 23.62
CA TYR A 405 -28.11 -2.94 22.66
C TYR A 405 -28.61 -3.65 21.40
N LEU A 406 -28.31 -4.93 21.24
CA LEU A 406 -28.82 -5.77 20.15
C LEU A 406 -30.29 -6.14 20.39
N LEU A 407 -31.04 -6.33 19.31
CA LEU A 407 -32.45 -6.73 19.36
C LEU A 407 -32.62 -8.10 20.04
N SER A 408 -33.62 -8.20 20.92
CA SER A 408 -34.07 -9.45 21.54
C SER A 408 -35.13 -10.18 20.71
N GLU A 409 -36.01 -9.45 20.01
CA GLU A 409 -37.16 -9.97 19.27
C GLU A 409 -36.93 -9.94 17.75
N LEU A 410 -35.88 -10.63 17.28
CA LEU A 410 -35.46 -10.58 15.87
C LEU A 410 -36.57 -10.97 14.89
N LYS A 411 -37.35 -12.01 15.22
CA LYS A 411 -38.41 -12.53 14.32
C LYS A 411 -39.55 -11.55 14.15
N GLU A 412 -39.92 -10.83 15.22
CA GLU A 412 -40.98 -9.84 15.16
C GLU A 412 -40.56 -8.68 14.27
N GLU A 413 -39.36 -8.15 14.51
CA GLU A 413 -38.85 -7.02 13.74
C GLU A 413 -38.60 -7.39 12.26
N ALA A 414 -38.11 -8.61 11.99
CA ALA A 414 -37.93 -9.11 10.63
C ALA A 414 -39.27 -9.33 9.89
N SER A 415 -40.35 -9.67 10.61
CA SER A 415 -41.69 -9.90 10.01
C SER A 415 -42.33 -8.64 9.41
N ARG A 416 -41.79 -7.46 9.72
CA ARG A 416 -42.17 -6.19 9.07
C ARG A 416 -41.68 -6.09 7.63
N CYS A 417 -40.73 -6.93 7.21
CA CYS A 417 -40.23 -6.95 5.84
C CYS A 417 -41.35 -7.36 4.87
N ASN A 418 -41.54 -6.58 3.80
CA ASN A 418 -42.49 -6.85 2.72
C ASN A 418 -41.84 -7.46 1.46
N SER A 419 -40.56 -7.84 1.54
CA SER A 419 -39.77 -8.42 0.44
C SER A 419 -39.74 -7.59 -0.85
N CYS A 420 -39.69 -6.25 -0.73
CA CYS A 420 -39.61 -5.33 -1.87
C CYS A 420 -38.25 -5.23 -2.56
N ASP A 421 -37.21 -5.91 -2.07
CA ASP A 421 -35.83 -5.93 -2.60
C ASP A 421 -35.08 -4.60 -2.71
N VAL A 422 -35.67 -3.47 -2.29
CA VAL A 422 -35.00 -2.15 -2.26
C VAL A 422 -33.66 -2.20 -1.51
N CYS A 423 -33.59 -2.96 -0.41
CA CYS A 423 -32.37 -3.16 0.36
C CYS A 423 -31.27 -3.88 -0.42
N VAL A 424 -31.62 -4.80 -1.33
CA VAL A 424 -30.70 -5.54 -2.20
C VAL A 424 -30.18 -4.60 -3.29
N ASP A 425 -31.07 -3.78 -3.86
CA ASP A 425 -30.73 -2.85 -4.95
C ASP A 425 -29.72 -1.78 -4.52
N VAL A 426 -29.86 -1.22 -3.32
CA VAL A 426 -28.92 -0.21 -2.79
C VAL A 426 -27.68 -0.83 -2.16
N CYS A 427 -27.65 -2.15 -1.89
CA CYS A 427 -26.50 -2.80 -1.27
C CYS A 427 -25.31 -2.81 -2.24
N PRO A 428 -24.13 -2.27 -1.84
CA PRO A 428 -22.94 -2.32 -2.69
C PRO A 428 -22.49 -3.75 -3.04
N ASN A 429 -22.70 -4.69 -2.11
CA ASN A 429 -22.36 -6.11 -2.27
C ASN A 429 -23.56 -6.96 -2.70
N LYS A 430 -24.69 -6.35 -3.10
CA LYS A 430 -25.92 -7.03 -3.57
C LYS A 430 -26.37 -8.21 -2.71
N GLN A 431 -26.24 -8.08 -1.39
CA GLN A 431 -26.58 -9.12 -0.43
C GLN A 431 -28.08 -9.43 -0.48
N THR A 432 -28.46 -10.71 -0.37
CA THR A 432 -29.85 -11.18 -0.44
C THR A 432 -30.62 -10.96 0.87
N ILE A 433 -30.67 -9.71 1.32
CA ILE A 433 -31.18 -9.30 2.63
C ILE A 433 -32.65 -9.67 2.82
N SER A 434 -33.51 -9.34 1.86
CA SER A 434 -34.95 -9.63 1.90
C SER A 434 -35.25 -11.12 2.11
N LYS A 435 -34.56 -11.98 1.35
CA LYS A 435 -34.68 -13.45 1.44
C LYS A 435 -34.19 -14.00 2.78
N ALA A 436 -33.24 -13.32 3.42
CA ALA A 436 -32.68 -13.75 4.69
C ALA A 436 -33.61 -13.42 5.88
N MET A 437 -34.59 -12.52 5.73
CA MET A 437 -35.39 -12.02 6.86
C MET A 437 -36.14 -13.11 7.64
N ASP A 438 -36.52 -14.20 6.99
CA ASP A 438 -37.24 -15.31 7.63
C ASP A 438 -36.31 -16.33 8.32
N ASP A 439 -34.99 -16.21 8.15
CA ASP A 439 -33.99 -17.15 8.66
C ASP A 439 -32.83 -16.44 9.38
N VAL A 440 -32.76 -16.66 10.70
CA VAL A 440 -31.70 -16.12 11.56
C VAL A 440 -30.31 -16.58 11.11
N SER A 441 -30.16 -17.81 10.60
CA SER A 441 -28.87 -18.29 10.10
C SER A 441 -28.47 -17.54 8.83
N ALA A 442 -29.42 -17.34 7.90
CA ALA A 442 -29.17 -16.57 6.68
C ALA A 442 -28.80 -15.10 6.98
N LEU A 443 -29.46 -14.46 7.96
CA LEU A 443 -29.07 -13.11 8.41
C LEU A 443 -27.67 -13.10 9.03
N ALA A 444 -27.32 -14.14 9.80
CA ALA A 444 -25.99 -14.27 10.37
C ALA A 444 -24.90 -14.50 9.30
N ASP A 445 -25.22 -15.11 8.17
CA ASP A 445 -24.28 -15.29 7.05
C ASP A 445 -23.98 -13.99 6.30
N ILE A 446 -24.95 -13.07 6.26
CA ILE A 446 -24.72 -11.73 5.71
C ILE A 446 -23.67 -10.94 6.52
N TYR A 447 -23.53 -11.20 7.82
CA TYR A 447 -22.56 -10.50 8.69
C TYR A 447 -21.12 -10.53 8.13
N ASP A 448 -20.70 -11.67 7.57
CA ASP A 448 -19.33 -11.88 7.09
C ASP A 448 -19.03 -11.06 5.81
N ASN A 449 -20.06 -10.80 5.01
CA ASN A 449 -19.96 -10.10 3.71
C ASN A 449 -20.46 -8.65 3.76
N CYS A 450 -21.06 -8.23 4.87
CA CYS A 450 -21.59 -6.88 5.05
C CYS A 450 -20.46 -5.89 5.38
N ILE A 451 -20.48 -4.73 4.72
CA ILE A 451 -19.60 -3.60 5.03
C ILE A 451 -20.22 -2.60 6.02
N PHE A 452 -21.45 -2.85 6.47
CA PHE A 452 -22.18 -2.04 7.46
C PHE A 452 -22.32 -0.56 7.09
N CYS A 453 -22.54 -0.26 5.79
CA CYS A 453 -22.74 1.10 5.29
C CYS A 453 -24.11 1.71 5.65
N GLY A 454 -25.10 0.88 5.99
CA GLY A 454 -26.46 1.28 6.36
C GLY A 454 -27.32 1.84 5.25
N GLU A 455 -26.91 1.74 3.98
CA GLU A 455 -27.74 2.16 2.84
C GLU A 455 -29.07 1.41 2.79
N CYS A 456 -29.04 0.10 3.07
CA CYS A 456 -30.24 -0.73 3.09
C CYS A 456 -31.26 -0.28 4.14
N GLU A 457 -30.80 0.09 5.34
CA GLU A 457 -31.65 0.56 6.44
C GLU A 457 -32.27 1.92 6.11
N ARG A 458 -31.50 2.84 5.52
CA ARG A 458 -32.01 4.15 5.09
C ARG A 458 -33.04 4.07 3.97
N ALA A 459 -32.89 3.09 3.08
CA ALA A 459 -33.79 2.91 1.94
C ALA A 459 -35.04 2.07 2.25
N CYS A 460 -35.10 1.41 3.43
CA CYS A 460 -36.20 0.51 3.76
C CYS A 460 -37.51 1.29 3.96
N PRO A 461 -38.57 1.04 3.15
CA PRO A 461 -39.83 1.76 3.26
C PRO A 461 -40.58 1.45 4.55
N GLU A 462 -40.38 0.25 5.11
CA GLU A 462 -40.99 -0.20 6.34
C GLU A 462 -40.19 0.23 7.59
N GLY A 463 -39.03 0.88 7.41
CA GLY A 463 -38.17 1.31 8.51
C GLY A 463 -37.61 0.16 9.36
N VAL A 464 -37.35 -0.99 8.73
CA VAL A 464 -36.73 -2.16 9.39
C VAL A 464 -35.27 -1.85 9.72
N PRO A 465 -34.80 -2.08 10.97
CA PRO A 465 -33.43 -1.86 11.39
C PRO A 465 -32.53 -3.01 10.92
N ILE A 466 -32.29 -3.08 9.61
CA ILE A 466 -31.61 -4.19 8.94
C ILE A 466 -30.23 -4.47 9.55
N MET A 467 -29.46 -3.43 9.91
CA MET A 467 -28.14 -3.67 10.50
C MET A 467 -28.24 -4.31 11.89
N ASP A 468 -29.21 -3.88 12.70
CA ASP A 468 -29.43 -4.45 14.03
C ASP A 468 -29.86 -5.91 13.94
N LEU A 469 -30.71 -6.26 12.96
CA LEU A 469 -31.09 -7.64 12.69
C LEU A 469 -29.89 -8.53 12.33
N ILE A 470 -29.03 -8.07 11.41
CA ILE A 470 -27.82 -8.81 11.00
C ILE A 470 -26.88 -9.00 12.21
N MET A 471 -26.66 -7.95 13.00
CA MET A 471 -25.77 -8.01 14.17
C MET A 471 -26.33 -8.89 15.28
N SER A 472 -27.64 -8.79 15.55
CA SER A 472 -28.32 -9.68 16.50
C SER A 472 -28.24 -11.13 16.06
N ALA A 473 -28.49 -11.42 14.79
CA ALA A 473 -28.41 -12.78 14.25
C ALA A 473 -26.98 -13.35 14.39
N ALA A 474 -25.96 -12.56 14.07
CA ALA A 474 -24.56 -12.93 14.27
C ALA A 474 -24.20 -13.15 15.74
N ALA A 475 -24.81 -12.40 16.67
CA ALA A 475 -24.64 -12.62 18.10
C ALA A 475 -25.31 -13.93 18.57
N THR A 476 -26.55 -14.19 18.15
CA THR A 476 -27.31 -15.40 18.52
C THR A 476 -26.65 -16.68 18.02
N THR A 477 -26.07 -16.66 16.82
CA THR A 477 -25.35 -17.79 16.23
C THR A 477 -23.92 -17.95 16.76
N GLY A 478 -23.46 -17.05 17.64
CA GLY A 478 -22.13 -17.08 18.23
C GLY A 478 -21.01 -16.51 17.37
N LYS A 479 -21.28 -16.04 16.14
CA LYS A 479 -20.28 -15.43 15.25
C LYS A 479 -19.59 -14.22 15.89
N LEU A 480 -20.36 -13.34 16.55
CA LEU A 480 -19.79 -12.16 17.22
C LEU A 480 -18.84 -12.57 18.36
N LYS A 481 -19.21 -13.59 19.14
CA LYS A 481 -18.36 -14.12 20.22
C LYS A 481 -17.12 -14.82 19.68
N GLY A 482 -17.22 -15.43 18.51
CA GLY A 482 -16.13 -16.12 17.80
C GLY A 482 -15.23 -15.23 16.94
N ASP A 483 -15.54 -13.94 16.78
CA ASP A 483 -14.69 -12.94 16.10
C ASP A 483 -13.50 -12.57 17.00
N LYS A 484 -12.61 -13.56 17.20
CA LYS A 484 -11.38 -13.50 18.01
C LYS A 484 -10.23 -14.17 17.28
N TYR A 485 -9.18 -13.41 17.01
CA TYR A 485 -8.01 -13.87 16.27
C TYR A 485 -6.73 -13.27 16.84
N LEU A 486 -5.59 -13.80 16.40
CA LEU A 486 -4.27 -13.26 16.76
C LEU A 486 -3.49 -12.82 15.53
N MET A 487 -2.79 -11.70 15.67
CA MET A 487 -1.85 -11.20 14.68
C MET A 487 -0.53 -10.77 15.33
N ARG A 488 0.49 -10.54 14.50
CA ARG A 488 1.71 -9.82 14.92
C ARG A 488 1.49 -8.32 14.80
N ALA A 489 2.08 -7.54 15.69
CA ALA A 489 2.14 -6.10 15.53
C ALA A 489 2.86 -5.72 14.21
N GLY A 490 2.58 -4.52 13.69
CA GLY A 490 3.29 -3.98 12.54
C GLY A 490 4.77 -3.79 12.88
N ARG A 491 5.66 -4.49 12.15
CA ARG A 491 7.08 -4.52 12.51
C ARG A 491 7.92 -3.39 11.92
N GLY A 492 7.37 -2.59 11.01
CA GLY A 492 8.15 -1.56 10.29
C GLY A 492 8.96 -2.16 9.13
N PRO A 493 10.13 -1.60 8.78
CA PRO A 493 10.80 -1.89 7.51
C PRO A 493 11.47 -3.27 7.43
N MET A 494 11.68 -3.75 6.19
CA MET A 494 12.61 -4.87 5.92
C MET A 494 14.06 -4.38 5.81
N SER A 495 14.99 -5.11 6.42
CA SER A 495 16.43 -4.87 6.41
C SER A 495 17.11 -5.19 5.07
N GLU A 496 18.32 -4.69 4.89
CA GLU A 496 19.17 -5.07 3.76
C GLU A 496 19.55 -6.56 3.80
N LEU A 497 19.64 -7.16 4.99
CA LEU A 497 20.00 -8.57 5.15
C LEU A 497 18.88 -9.50 4.63
N GLU A 498 17.62 -9.21 4.96
CA GLU A 498 16.47 -9.91 4.38
C GLU A 498 16.47 -9.83 2.85
N TRP A 499 16.80 -8.66 2.30
CA TRP A 499 16.93 -8.51 0.84
C TRP A 499 18.08 -9.29 0.23
N ARG A 500 19.19 -9.50 0.94
CA ARG A 500 20.27 -10.37 0.45
C ARG A 500 19.79 -11.80 0.32
N ASP A 501 19.04 -12.30 1.29
CA ASP A 501 18.45 -13.65 1.25
C ASP A 501 17.40 -13.77 0.15
N LEU A 502 16.49 -12.79 0.03
CA LEU A 502 15.49 -12.74 -1.04
C LEU A 502 16.12 -12.63 -2.42
N THR A 503 17.24 -11.91 -2.58
CA THR A 503 17.94 -11.82 -3.86
C THR A 503 18.33 -13.21 -4.37
N PHE A 504 18.80 -14.10 -3.49
CA PHE A 504 19.00 -15.50 -3.86
C PHE A 504 17.68 -16.22 -4.12
N GLY A 505 16.69 -16.03 -3.25
CA GLY A 505 15.40 -16.72 -3.27
C GLY A 505 14.51 -16.45 -4.49
N ILE A 506 14.45 -15.21 -4.98
CA ILE A 506 13.50 -14.78 -6.04
C ILE A 506 14.16 -14.15 -7.28
N ILE A 507 15.47 -13.84 -7.26
CA ILE A 507 16.15 -13.18 -8.41
C ILE A 507 17.20 -14.08 -9.06
N LEU A 508 18.04 -14.75 -8.25
CA LEU A 508 19.20 -15.47 -8.78
C LEU A 508 18.91 -16.94 -9.12
N GLY A 509 18.52 -17.76 -8.13
CA GLY A 509 18.46 -19.21 -8.32
C GLY A 509 17.55 -19.97 -7.36
N GLY A 510 16.79 -19.27 -6.52
CA GLY A 510 15.81 -19.90 -5.64
C GLY A 510 14.53 -20.33 -6.37
N ASN A 511 13.64 -20.96 -5.61
CA ASN A 511 12.38 -21.51 -6.06
C ASN A 511 11.16 -20.65 -5.64
N GLY A 512 11.38 -19.40 -5.23
CA GLY A 512 10.32 -18.47 -4.88
C GLY A 512 9.76 -17.78 -6.14
N PRO A 513 8.44 -17.79 -6.38
CA PRO A 513 7.86 -17.13 -7.54
C PRO A 513 7.95 -15.60 -7.43
N GLY A 514 8.06 -15.05 -6.21
CA GLY A 514 8.31 -13.64 -5.96
C GLY A 514 7.70 -13.15 -4.65
N MET A 515 7.42 -11.84 -4.58
CA MET A 515 6.87 -11.15 -3.41
C MET A 515 5.45 -10.65 -3.71
N ILE A 516 4.51 -10.96 -2.81
CA ILE A 516 3.11 -10.51 -2.88
C ILE A 516 2.85 -9.55 -1.73
N ASN A 517 2.41 -8.34 -2.03
CA ASN A 517 2.03 -7.34 -1.04
C ASN A 517 0.51 -7.24 -1.02
N ILE A 518 -0.14 -7.54 0.10
CA ILE A 518 -1.59 -7.41 0.25
C ILE A 518 -1.87 -6.16 1.06
N ILE A 519 -2.48 -5.16 0.45
CA ILE A 519 -2.74 -3.85 1.05
C ILE A 519 -4.22 -3.45 0.86
N GLY A 520 -4.76 -2.58 1.72
CA GLY A 520 -6.09 -2.01 1.48
C GLY A 520 -6.92 -1.70 2.73
N CYS A 521 -8.18 -1.33 2.49
CA CYS A 521 -9.07 -0.69 3.48
C CYS A 521 -10.12 -1.62 4.10
N GLY A 522 -10.34 -2.83 3.60
CA GLY A 522 -11.39 -3.72 4.09
C GLY A 522 -12.74 -3.65 3.35
N ASN A 523 -12.83 -2.98 2.19
CA ASN A 523 -14.06 -2.87 1.41
C ASN A 523 -14.20 -4.03 0.42
N TYR A 524 -14.37 -5.25 0.93
CA TYR A 524 -14.39 -6.46 0.10
C TYR A 524 -15.75 -6.69 -0.58
N PRO A 525 -15.77 -7.25 -1.79
CA PRO A 525 -17.01 -7.70 -2.44
C PRO A 525 -17.67 -8.86 -1.69
N GLY A 526 -16.85 -9.70 -1.05
CA GLY A 526 -17.24 -10.86 -0.26
C GLY A 526 -16.63 -10.83 1.15
N SER A 527 -16.16 -11.99 1.60
CA SER A 527 -15.70 -12.18 2.98
C SER A 527 -14.30 -11.63 3.20
N GLU A 528 -14.02 -11.17 4.44
CA GLU A 528 -12.67 -10.81 4.90
C GLU A 528 -11.69 -12.01 4.81
N ARG A 529 -12.19 -13.25 4.77
CA ARG A 529 -11.35 -14.45 4.64
C ARG A 529 -10.62 -14.55 3.31
N GLU A 530 -11.13 -13.92 2.25
CA GLU A 530 -10.55 -14.02 0.92
C GLU A 530 -9.10 -13.50 0.88
N VAL A 531 -8.78 -12.43 1.61
CA VAL A 531 -7.42 -11.90 1.69
C VAL A 531 -6.46 -12.84 2.42
N ALA A 532 -6.96 -13.57 3.42
CA ALA A 532 -6.17 -14.54 4.15
C ALA A 532 -5.94 -15.81 3.31
N GLU A 533 -6.95 -16.25 2.55
CA GLU A 533 -6.83 -17.34 1.59
C GLU A 533 -5.83 -17.00 0.48
N MET A 534 -5.84 -15.76 -0.04
CA MET A 534 -4.82 -15.29 -0.99
C MET A 534 -3.42 -15.30 -0.38
N ALA A 535 -3.26 -14.81 0.86
CA ALA A 535 -1.98 -14.85 1.56
C ALA A 535 -1.46 -16.28 1.69
N ARG A 536 -2.30 -17.19 2.21
CA ARG A 536 -1.98 -18.60 2.37
C ARG A 536 -1.59 -19.27 1.04
N TYR A 537 -2.35 -19.02 -0.02
CA TYR A 537 -2.08 -19.60 -1.34
C TYR A 537 -0.65 -19.33 -1.82
N PHE A 538 -0.18 -18.09 -1.66
CA PHE A 538 1.17 -17.68 -2.08
C PHE A 538 2.25 -18.15 -1.11
N LEU A 539 1.98 -18.13 0.21
CA LEU A 539 2.89 -18.68 1.22
C LEU A 539 3.19 -20.16 1.00
N GLU A 540 2.16 -20.96 0.67
CA GLU A 540 2.32 -22.40 0.35
C GLU A 540 3.17 -22.66 -0.90
N ARG A 541 3.38 -21.62 -1.73
CA ARG A 541 4.19 -21.67 -2.97
C ARG A 541 5.53 -20.96 -2.82
N ASN A 542 6.03 -20.83 -1.60
CA ASN A 542 7.31 -20.18 -1.27
C ASN A 542 7.39 -18.70 -1.66
N ALA A 543 6.28 -18.01 -1.91
CA ALA A 543 6.31 -16.57 -2.05
C ALA A 543 6.62 -15.91 -0.69
N LEU A 544 7.24 -14.74 -0.72
CA LEU A 544 7.19 -13.81 0.41
C LEU A 544 5.84 -13.10 0.37
N VAL A 545 5.09 -13.10 1.47
CA VAL A 545 3.85 -12.32 1.58
C VAL A 545 4.03 -11.22 2.60
N THR A 546 3.63 -10.00 2.23
CA THR A 546 3.59 -8.86 3.15
C THR A 546 2.17 -8.32 3.24
N VAL A 547 1.82 -7.75 4.39
CA VAL A 547 0.52 -7.13 4.64
C VAL A 547 0.70 -5.75 5.24
N SER A 548 -0.13 -4.78 4.83
CA SER A 548 -0.15 -3.43 5.41
C SER A 548 -1.48 -2.70 5.21
N GLY A 549 -1.82 -1.82 6.15
CA GLY A 549 -3.13 -1.19 6.23
C GLY A 549 -4.16 -2.08 6.93
N CYS A 550 -5.45 -1.73 6.82
CA CYS A 550 -6.53 -2.43 7.53
C CYS A 550 -6.61 -3.93 7.21
N VAL A 551 -6.20 -4.31 5.98
CA VAL A 551 -6.19 -5.71 5.54
C VAL A 551 -5.32 -6.62 6.40
N ALA A 552 -4.31 -6.08 7.10
CA ALA A 552 -3.44 -6.90 7.96
C ALA A 552 -4.22 -7.60 9.10
N ALA A 553 -5.26 -6.93 9.64
CA ALA A 553 -6.13 -7.52 10.65
C ALA A 553 -7.10 -8.52 10.03
N ASP A 554 -7.55 -8.28 8.79
CA ASP A 554 -8.44 -9.19 8.08
C ASP A 554 -7.73 -10.50 7.71
N VAL A 555 -6.44 -10.44 7.37
CA VAL A 555 -5.59 -11.63 7.13
C VAL A 555 -5.48 -12.51 8.39
N ALA A 556 -5.56 -11.94 9.59
CA ALA A 556 -5.55 -12.70 10.84
C ALA A 556 -6.81 -13.57 11.04
N LYS A 557 -7.89 -13.30 10.29
CA LYS A 557 -9.18 -13.99 10.47
C LYS A 557 -9.24 -15.41 9.92
N TYR A 558 -8.09 -15.92 9.46
CA TYR A 558 -7.91 -17.31 9.08
C TYR A 558 -7.32 -18.14 10.21
N PHE A 559 -7.96 -19.27 10.48
CA PHE A 559 -7.48 -20.29 11.39
C PHE A 559 -7.88 -21.66 10.87
N ASP A 560 -7.03 -22.65 11.11
CA ASP A 560 -7.29 -24.06 10.85
C ASP A 560 -6.76 -24.91 12.01
N GLU A 561 -6.63 -26.23 11.81
CA GLU A 561 -6.06 -27.14 12.81
C GLU A 561 -4.61 -26.80 13.24
N ASN A 562 -3.89 -25.98 12.46
CA ASN A 562 -2.52 -25.55 12.74
C ASN A 562 -2.44 -24.19 13.44
N GLY A 563 -3.59 -23.59 13.81
CA GLY A 563 -3.66 -22.30 14.51
C GLY A 563 -3.96 -21.12 13.59
N PHE A 564 -3.71 -19.90 14.05
CA PHE A 564 -3.89 -18.67 13.26
C PHE A 564 -2.80 -18.52 12.21
N LEU A 565 -3.11 -17.86 11.09
CA LEU A 565 -2.16 -17.72 9.98
C LEU A 565 -0.81 -17.12 10.41
N PHE A 566 -0.79 -16.14 11.32
CA PHE A 566 0.46 -15.54 11.82
C PHE A 566 1.31 -16.45 12.71
N GLU A 567 0.73 -17.51 13.28
CA GLU A 567 1.44 -18.54 14.05
C GLU A 567 2.09 -19.58 13.13
N GLN A 568 1.49 -19.82 11.97
CA GLN A 568 1.95 -20.82 11.00
C GLN A 568 3.17 -20.36 10.19
N TYR A 569 3.39 -19.05 10.08
CA TYR A 569 4.43 -18.45 9.24
C TYR A 569 5.30 -17.45 10.01
N ILE A 570 6.60 -17.44 9.70
CA ILE A 570 7.59 -16.58 10.35
C ILE A 570 7.50 -15.14 9.85
N ALA A 571 7.95 -14.17 10.67
CA ALA A 571 7.84 -12.74 10.35
C ALA A 571 9.02 -12.15 9.56
N ALA A 572 10.02 -12.98 9.21
CA ALA A 572 11.18 -12.57 8.44
C ALA A 572 10.88 -12.44 6.95
N GLY A 573 11.52 -11.47 6.29
CA GLY A 573 11.49 -11.24 4.85
C GLY A 573 12.29 -12.31 4.11
N VAL A 574 11.78 -13.53 4.08
CA VAL A 574 12.35 -14.70 3.39
C VAL A 574 11.26 -15.42 2.60
N LEU A 575 11.62 -16.43 1.81
CA LEU A 575 10.64 -17.29 1.16
C LEU A 575 9.70 -17.91 2.20
N LYS A 576 8.39 -17.91 1.94
CA LYS A 576 7.35 -18.39 2.87
C LYS A 576 7.23 -17.55 4.16
N GLY A 577 7.83 -16.36 4.21
CA GLY A 577 7.63 -15.39 5.29
C GLY A 577 6.31 -14.62 5.16
N LEU A 578 5.67 -14.32 6.29
CA LEU A 578 4.49 -13.45 6.40
C LEU A 578 4.83 -12.19 7.22
N VAL A 579 5.06 -11.08 6.52
CA VAL A 579 5.52 -9.82 7.12
C VAL A 579 4.36 -8.85 7.29
N ASN A 580 4.04 -8.46 8.53
CA ASN A 580 3.15 -7.33 8.79
C ASN A 580 3.96 -6.03 8.89
N PHE A 581 3.83 -5.13 7.91
CA PHE A 581 4.51 -3.82 7.99
C PHE A 581 3.83 -2.87 8.99
N GLY A 582 2.49 -2.93 9.13
CA GLY A 582 1.72 -2.10 10.05
C GLY A 582 0.48 -1.47 9.42
N GLY A 583 0.08 -0.32 9.95
CA GLY A 583 -1.12 0.42 9.54
C GLY A 583 -1.01 1.10 8.17
N CYS A 584 -1.90 2.06 7.89
CA CYS A 584 -1.99 2.71 6.58
C CYS A 584 -0.68 3.40 6.16
N THR A 585 -0.04 4.19 7.02
CA THR A 585 1.25 4.86 6.70
C THR A 585 2.38 3.87 6.42
N ALA A 586 2.34 2.68 7.03
CA ALA A 586 3.32 1.62 6.81
C ALA A 586 3.24 0.96 5.43
N ILE A 587 2.20 1.25 4.63
CA ILE A 587 2.18 0.86 3.20
C ILE A 587 3.40 1.45 2.46
N SER A 588 3.94 2.58 2.93
CA SER A 588 5.20 3.15 2.40
C SER A 588 6.41 2.23 2.47
N HIS A 589 6.40 1.22 3.36
CA HIS A 589 7.44 0.21 3.42
C HIS A 589 7.44 -0.74 2.22
N VAL A 590 6.34 -0.87 1.47
CA VAL A 590 6.27 -1.69 0.26
C VAL A 590 7.26 -1.20 -0.81
N PRO A 591 7.11 0.03 -1.38
CA PRO A 591 8.08 0.54 -2.34
C PRO A 591 9.47 0.75 -1.72
N ALA A 592 9.56 1.19 -0.46
CA ALA A 592 10.86 1.38 0.20
C ALA A 592 11.68 0.09 0.27
N ALA A 593 11.05 -1.03 0.62
CA ALA A 593 11.69 -2.33 0.61
C ALA A 593 12.18 -2.67 -0.80
N ILE A 594 11.34 -2.48 -1.81
CA ILE A 594 11.68 -2.82 -3.19
C ILE A 594 12.85 -1.97 -3.70
N TYR A 595 12.88 -0.66 -3.42
CA TYR A 595 14.02 0.21 -3.70
C TYR A 595 15.29 -0.25 -3.00
N ARG A 596 15.18 -0.73 -1.75
CA ARG A 596 16.31 -1.33 -1.02
C ARG A 596 16.79 -2.61 -1.69
N GLY A 597 15.88 -3.45 -2.17
CA GLY A 597 16.19 -4.62 -3.01
C GLY A 597 16.93 -4.24 -4.29
N ALA A 598 16.52 -3.18 -4.98
CA ALA A 598 17.27 -2.64 -6.12
C ALA A 598 18.68 -2.20 -5.72
N LEU A 599 18.83 -1.43 -4.63
CA LEU A 599 20.13 -0.99 -4.14
C LEU A 599 21.04 -2.18 -3.80
N VAL A 600 20.55 -3.17 -3.07
CA VAL A 600 21.33 -4.38 -2.71
C VAL A 600 21.72 -5.20 -3.95
N GLY A 601 20.79 -5.37 -4.89
CA GLY A 601 21.03 -6.18 -6.09
C GLY A 601 21.87 -5.49 -7.18
N SER A 602 21.75 -4.17 -7.32
CA SER A 602 22.38 -3.39 -8.40
C SER A 602 23.57 -2.55 -7.95
N GLY A 603 23.62 -2.16 -6.67
CA GLY A 603 24.55 -1.16 -6.14
C GLY A 603 24.27 0.27 -6.63
N TYR A 604 23.06 0.58 -7.07
CA TYR A 604 22.65 1.93 -7.48
C TYR A 604 22.22 2.75 -6.27
N THR A 605 22.75 3.97 -6.14
CA THR A 605 22.21 4.89 -5.13
C THR A 605 20.74 5.19 -5.44
N PRO A 606 19.84 5.13 -4.44
CA PRO A 606 18.46 5.55 -4.62
C PRO A 606 18.32 7.07 -4.60
N LYS A 607 19.31 7.85 -4.15
CA LYS A 607 19.18 9.29 -3.99
C LYS A 607 18.98 10.00 -5.33
N ALA A 608 17.81 10.65 -5.49
CA ALA A 608 17.44 11.43 -6.68
C ALA A 608 17.57 10.68 -8.02
N ASN A 609 17.44 9.34 -8.00
CA ASN A 609 17.79 8.48 -9.13
C ASN A 609 16.63 7.59 -9.61
N TRP A 610 15.41 8.15 -9.61
CA TRP A 610 14.16 7.41 -9.88
C TRP A 610 14.23 6.50 -11.11
N THR A 611 14.58 7.04 -12.28
CA THR A 611 14.53 6.32 -13.56
C THR A 611 15.41 5.07 -13.56
N GLN A 612 16.61 5.14 -12.99
CA GLN A 612 17.54 4.01 -13.00
C GLN A 612 17.08 2.90 -12.03
N ILE A 613 16.55 3.29 -10.87
CA ILE A 613 15.99 2.36 -9.89
C ILE A 613 14.74 1.68 -10.46
N ALA A 614 13.79 2.45 -10.99
CA ALA A 614 12.53 1.91 -11.52
C ALA A 614 12.75 0.99 -12.74
N ASP A 615 13.68 1.33 -13.65
CA ASP A 615 14.06 0.46 -14.77
C ASP A 615 14.62 -0.89 -14.30
N TYR A 616 15.51 -0.88 -13.30
CA TYR A 616 16.06 -2.10 -12.72
C TYR A 616 14.97 -2.96 -12.06
N LEU A 617 14.09 -2.32 -11.28
CA LEU A 617 13.00 -2.97 -10.57
C LEU A 617 12.03 -3.66 -11.51
N TYR A 618 11.49 -2.89 -12.46
CA TYR A 618 10.54 -3.36 -13.45
C TYR A 618 11.08 -4.57 -14.22
N ALA A 619 12.38 -4.58 -14.51
CA ALA A 619 12.98 -5.62 -15.33
C ALA A 619 13.34 -6.91 -14.57
N ARG A 620 13.54 -6.84 -13.24
CA ARG A 620 14.15 -7.95 -12.47
C ARG A 620 13.39 -8.40 -11.24
N LEU A 621 12.71 -7.51 -10.51
CA LEU A 621 12.14 -7.87 -9.21
C LEU A 621 10.70 -8.38 -9.37
N PRO A 622 10.42 -9.68 -9.16
CA PRO A 622 9.08 -10.27 -9.29
C PRO A 622 8.23 -9.89 -8.08
N VAL A 623 7.60 -8.72 -8.15
CA VAL A 623 6.79 -8.16 -7.06
C VAL A 623 5.43 -7.76 -7.61
N VAL A 624 4.37 -8.09 -6.88
CA VAL A 624 2.99 -7.69 -7.20
C VAL A 624 2.31 -7.19 -5.94
N THR A 625 1.38 -6.26 -6.11
CA THR A 625 0.50 -5.80 -5.02
C THR A 625 -0.95 -6.20 -5.30
N ILE A 626 -1.63 -6.73 -4.30
CA ILE A 626 -3.07 -7.01 -4.30
C ILE A 626 -3.77 -5.94 -3.46
N MET A 627 -4.71 -5.24 -4.08
CA MET A 627 -5.58 -4.23 -3.47
C MET A 627 -7.04 -4.70 -3.53
N TRP A 628 -7.38 -5.68 -2.69
CA TRP A 628 -8.67 -6.38 -2.78
C TRP A 628 -9.86 -5.49 -2.39
N GLY A 629 -9.70 -4.75 -1.29
CA GLY A 629 -10.76 -3.91 -0.70
C GLY A 629 -10.45 -2.42 -0.72
N ALA A 630 -10.06 -1.87 -1.87
CA ALA A 630 -9.72 -0.46 -2.03
C ALA A 630 -10.96 0.45 -1.90
N ALA A 631 -11.01 1.24 -0.83
CA ALA A 631 -12.20 2.05 -0.51
C ALA A 631 -12.05 3.56 -0.81
N THR A 632 -10.82 4.08 -0.82
CA THR A 632 -10.55 5.53 -0.68
C THR A 632 -9.73 6.09 -1.84
N GLU A 633 -9.73 7.40 -2.02
CA GLU A 633 -8.83 8.10 -2.96
C GLU A 633 -7.35 7.96 -2.57
N GLU A 634 -7.07 7.72 -1.29
CA GLU A 634 -5.71 7.37 -0.83
C GLU A 634 -5.22 6.10 -1.50
N MET A 635 -6.06 5.07 -1.61
CA MET A 635 -5.71 3.84 -2.32
C MET A 635 -5.51 4.09 -3.83
N TYR A 636 -6.25 5.03 -4.40
CA TYR A 636 -6.02 5.44 -5.79
C TYR A 636 -4.63 6.09 -5.98
N ALA A 637 -4.22 6.95 -5.05
CA ALA A 637 -2.90 7.56 -5.04
C ALA A 637 -1.77 6.54 -4.81
N VAL A 638 -1.96 5.62 -3.87
CA VAL A 638 -1.04 4.50 -3.60
C VAL A 638 -0.85 3.65 -4.87
N ALA A 639 -1.94 3.29 -5.55
CA ALA A 639 -1.86 2.52 -6.80
C ALA A 639 -1.06 3.27 -7.88
N ALA A 640 -1.28 4.57 -8.05
CA ALA A 640 -0.51 5.39 -8.98
C ALA A 640 0.99 5.42 -8.63
N GLY A 641 1.34 5.53 -7.34
CA GLY A 641 2.74 5.49 -6.89
C GLY A 641 3.40 4.14 -7.15
N LEU A 642 2.70 3.02 -6.92
CA LEU A 642 3.21 1.67 -7.16
C LEU A 642 3.47 1.45 -8.65
N VAL A 643 2.51 1.84 -9.50
CA VAL A 643 2.66 1.80 -10.96
C VAL A 643 3.89 2.59 -11.40
N ARG A 644 4.06 3.82 -10.89
CA ARG A 644 5.24 4.64 -11.22
C ARG A 644 6.55 3.97 -10.79
N SER A 645 6.52 3.20 -9.72
CA SER A 645 7.68 2.45 -9.20
C SER A 645 7.99 1.19 -10.03
N GLY A 646 7.18 0.87 -11.03
CA GLY A 646 7.29 -0.38 -11.80
C GLY A 646 6.73 -1.60 -11.06
N ILE A 647 5.83 -1.41 -10.10
CA ILE A 647 5.18 -2.47 -9.32
C ILE A 647 3.74 -2.67 -9.83
N PRO A 648 3.43 -3.84 -10.44
CA PRO A 648 2.07 -4.16 -10.85
C PRO A 648 1.09 -4.27 -9.68
N VAL A 649 -0.15 -3.85 -9.93
CA VAL A 649 -1.24 -3.83 -8.95
C VAL A 649 -2.46 -4.57 -9.50
N VAL A 650 -2.92 -5.59 -8.77
CA VAL A 650 -4.19 -6.29 -8.98
C VAL A 650 -5.23 -5.68 -8.04
N ILE A 651 -6.34 -5.20 -8.57
CA ILE A 651 -7.39 -4.54 -7.81
C ILE A 651 -8.66 -5.38 -7.82
N GLY A 652 -9.25 -5.58 -6.64
CA GLY A 652 -10.54 -6.27 -6.53
C GLY A 652 -11.73 -5.41 -6.97
N PRO A 653 -12.96 -5.94 -6.94
CA PRO A 653 -14.17 -5.29 -7.46
C PRO A 653 -14.44 -3.88 -6.91
N SER A 654 -14.06 -3.63 -5.66
CA SER A 654 -14.21 -2.31 -5.03
C SER A 654 -13.47 -1.18 -5.74
N GLY A 655 -12.40 -1.49 -6.47
CA GLY A 655 -11.65 -0.55 -7.27
C GLY A 655 -12.11 -0.44 -8.72
N PHE A 656 -13.24 -1.05 -9.11
CA PHE A 656 -13.83 -0.84 -10.44
C PHE A 656 -14.28 0.62 -10.67
N LYS A 657 -14.40 1.37 -9.57
CA LYS A 657 -14.64 2.82 -9.55
C LYS A 657 -13.42 3.68 -9.85
N PHE A 658 -12.22 3.07 -9.96
CA PHE A 658 -11.00 3.79 -10.31
C PHE A 658 -11.15 4.41 -11.70
N LYS A 659 -10.58 5.60 -11.89
CA LYS A 659 -10.76 6.35 -13.16
C LYS A 659 -9.99 5.74 -14.32
N ARG A 660 -8.94 4.96 -14.04
CA ARG A 660 -8.05 4.42 -15.06
C ARG A 660 -7.41 3.10 -14.66
N TYR A 661 -7.01 2.35 -15.68
CA TYR A 661 -6.23 1.12 -15.61
C TYR A 661 -5.06 1.16 -16.59
N PHE A 662 -4.06 0.31 -16.37
CA PHE A 662 -2.84 0.25 -17.18
C PHE A 662 -2.66 -1.19 -17.68
N LEU A 663 -3.37 -1.50 -18.76
CA LEU A 663 -3.40 -2.83 -19.36
C LEU A 663 -2.43 -2.87 -20.55
N GLY A 664 -1.46 -3.78 -20.54
CA GLY A 664 -0.63 -4.04 -21.71
C GLY A 664 -1.34 -4.91 -22.73
N ASP A 665 -1.08 -4.63 -24.00
CA ASP A 665 -1.50 -5.45 -25.13
C ASP A 665 -0.38 -6.44 -25.47
N LYS A 666 -0.58 -7.71 -25.13
CA LYS A 666 0.40 -8.78 -25.37
C LYS A 666 0.60 -9.10 -26.85
N ASP A 667 -0.28 -8.67 -27.75
CA ASP A 667 -0.22 -8.96 -29.17
C ASP A 667 0.53 -7.85 -29.95
N ASP A 668 0.58 -6.63 -29.41
CA ASP A 668 1.38 -5.53 -29.98
C ASP A 668 2.89 -5.72 -29.70
N ARG A 669 3.55 -6.51 -30.57
CA ARG A 669 5.00 -6.77 -30.55
C ARG A 669 5.85 -5.49 -30.53
N SER A 670 5.34 -4.35 -31.02
CA SER A 670 6.10 -3.09 -31.06
C SER A 670 6.38 -2.50 -29.68
N LYS A 671 5.66 -2.96 -28.64
CA LYS A 671 5.77 -2.49 -27.25
C LYS A 671 6.71 -3.33 -26.38
N TRP A 672 6.97 -4.57 -26.77
CA TRP A 672 7.67 -5.57 -25.95
C TRP A 672 9.11 -5.76 -26.41
N TRP A 673 9.94 -4.83 -25.97
CA TRP A 673 11.37 -4.84 -26.28
C TRP A 673 12.17 -4.19 -25.15
N MET A 674 13.47 -4.47 -25.14
CA MET A 674 14.46 -3.80 -24.29
C MET A 674 15.74 -3.53 -25.10
N TYR A 675 16.51 -2.52 -24.70
CA TYR A 675 17.86 -2.34 -25.19
C TYR A 675 18.79 -3.31 -24.47
N ASP A 676 19.66 -3.98 -25.21
CA ASP A 676 20.90 -4.53 -24.68
C ASP A 676 21.72 -3.34 -24.16
N GLY A 677 21.95 -3.32 -22.85
CA GLY A 677 22.50 -2.15 -22.16
C GLY A 677 23.96 -1.90 -22.47
N VAL A 678 24.64 -2.77 -23.22
CA VAL A 678 26.03 -2.59 -23.65
C VAL A 678 26.11 -2.15 -25.11
N THR A 679 25.40 -2.85 -25.98
CA THR A 679 25.46 -2.62 -27.43
C THR A 679 24.46 -1.57 -27.93
N GLY A 680 23.40 -1.32 -27.16
CA GLY A 680 22.25 -0.51 -27.57
C GLY A 680 21.34 -1.20 -28.59
N GLU A 681 21.56 -2.49 -28.88
CA GLU A 681 20.68 -3.26 -29.77
C GLU A 681 19.30 -3.44 -29.13
N LYS A 682 18.25 -3.13 -29.89
CA LYS A 682 16.87 -3.35 -29.46
C LYS A 682 16.47 -4.82 -29.68
N LYS A 683 16.04 -5.50 -28.62
CA LYS A 683 15.64 -6.92 -28.63
C LYS A 683 14.20 -7.09 -28.20
N GLU A 684 13.46 -7.96 -28.89
CA GLU A 684 12.11 -8.35 -28.50
C GLU A 684 12.16 -9.14 -27.20
N VAL A 685 11.24 -8.87 -26.27
CA VAL A 685 11.15 -9.57 -24.98
C VAL A 685 9.74 -10.10 -24.76
N GLU A 686 9.59 -10.94 -23.74
CA GLU A 686 8.31 -11.45 -23.28
C GLU A 686 7.37 -10.31 -22.85
N PRO A 687 6.04 -10.45 -23.05
CA PRO A 687 5.07 -9.43 -22.64
C PRO A 687 4.83 -9.43 -21.12
N CYS A 688 5.87 -9.15 -20.32
CA CYS A 688 5.81 -9.18 -18.86
C CYS A 688 6.48 -7.97 -18.15
N PRO A 689 5.94 -7.53 -17.00
CA PRO A 689 4.59 -7.84 -16.49
C PRO A 689 3.51 -7.40 -17.50
N MET A 690 2.46 -8.20 -17.68
CA MET A 690 1.47 -7.96 -18.73
C MET A 690 0.64 -6.68 -18.49
N HIS A 691 0.33 -6.39 -17.24
CA HIS A 691 -0.42 -5.21 -16.83
C HIS A 691 0.28 -4.53 -15.66
N MET A 692 0.06 -3.24 -15.48
CA MET A 692 0.56 -2.48 -14.33
C MET A 692 -0.54 -2.16 -13.32
N LEU A 693 -1.78 -2.03 -13.77
CA LEU A 693 -2.94 -1.76 -12.92
C LEU A 693 -4.14 -2.45 -13.55
N VAL A 694 -4.58 -3.57 -12.96
CA VAL A 694 -5.61 -4.43 -13.55
C VAL A 694 -6.74 -4.72 -12.56
N PRO A 695 -8.01 -4.51 -12.95
CA PRO A 695 -9.17 -4.92 -12.17
C PRO A 695 -9.48 -6.40 -12.41
N VAL A 696 -9.90 -7.12 -11.37
CA VAL A 696 -10.35 -8.53 -11.43
C VAL A 696 -11.60 -8.72 -10.58
N ASP A 697 -12.43 -9.71 -10.91
CA ASP A 697 -13.75 -9.91 -10.29
C ASP A 697 -13.71 -10.87 -9.09
N THR A 698 -12.91 -11.94 -9.18
CA THR A 698 -12.90 -13.03 -8.19
C THR A 698 -11.54 -13.23 -7.53
N LYS A 699 -11.53 -13.85 -6.35
CA LYS A 699 -10.30 -14.19 -5.62
C LYS A 699 -9.41 -15.10 -6.47
N GLU A 700 -10.01 -16.06 -7.17
CA GLU A 700 -9.34 -17.01 -8.05
C GLU A 700 -8.65 -16.29 -9.22
N GLU A 701 -9.33 -15.33 -9.85
CA GLU A 701 -8.72 -14.44 -10.85
C GLU A 701 -7.61 -13.58 -10.26
N ALA A 702 -7.78 -13.05 -9.05
CA ALA A 702 -6.76 -12.24 -8.39
C ALA A 702 -5.48 -13.04 -8.14
N ILE A 703 -5.60 -14.29 -7.72
CA ILE A 703 -4.47 -15.20 -7.51
C ILE A 703 -3.79 -15.49 -8.85
N ALA A 704 -4.55 -15.92 -9.86
CA ALA A 704 -4.00 -16.27 -11.16
C ALA A 704 -3.32 -15.08 -11.86
N MET A 705 -3.95 -13.91 -11.81
CA MET A 705 -3.40 -12.66 -12.32
C MET A 705 -2.15 -12.24 -11.54
N SER A 706 -2.16 -12.36 -10.22
CA SER A 706 -0.98 -12.02 -9.41
C SER A 706 0.20 -12.93 -9.73
N ALA A 707 -0.03 -14.23 -9.89
CA ALA A 707 1.02 -15.18 -10.28
C ALA A 707 1.61 -14.85 -11.67
N LYS A 708 0.74 -14.49 -12.63
CA LYS A 708 1.16 -14.05 -13.97
C LYS A 708 1.98 -12.76 -13.95
N LEU A 709 1.58 -11.79 -13.14
CA LEU A 709 2.26 -10.50 -13.03
C LEU A 709 3.61 -10.58 -12.29
N LEU A 710 4.01 -11.76 -11.78
CA LEU A 710 5.38 -11.99 -11.26
C LEU A 710 6.41 -12.21 -12.37
N HIS A 711 6.00 -12.49 -13.61
CA HIS A 711 6.95 -12.65 -14.73
C HIS A 711 7.76 -11.38 -14.96
N ARG A 712 9.07 -11.55 -15.20
CA ARG A 712 10.02 -10.47 -15.47
C ARG A 712 10.89 -10.79 -16.67
N PRO A 713 11.18 -9.81 -17.55
CA PRO A 713 11.93 -10.07 -18.78
C PRO A 713 13.37 -10.55 -18.50
N LEU A 714 13.98 -10.05 -17.42
CA LEU A 714 15.34 -10.44 -17.01
C LEU A 714 15.39 -11.52 -15.94
N ALA A 715 14.27 -12.20 -15.65
CA ALA A 715 14.25 -13.32 -14.72
C ALA A 715 15.24 -14.40 -15.18
N LEU A 716 16.06 -14.90 -14.26
CA LEU A 716 16.94 -16.03 -14.53
C LEU A 716 16.11 -17.32 -14.67
N ARG A 717 16.77 -18.43 -15.01
CA ARG A 717 16.10 -19.70 -15.32
C ARG A 717 15.20 -20.18 -14.18
N ASP A 718 15.75 -20.27 -12.97
CA ASP A 718 15.04 -20.91 -11.84
C ASP A 718 13.88 -20.04 -11.29
N PRO A 719 14.04 -18.71 -11.11
CA PRO A 719 12.91 -17.85 -10.77
C PRO A 719 11.80 -17.83 -11.82
N ARG A 720 12.15 -17.92 -13.11
CA ARG A 720 11.14 -17.98 -14.18
C ARG A 720 10.41 -19.30 -14.24
N LEU A 721 11.10 -20.41 -13.94
CA LEU A 721 10.44 -21.69 -13.71
C LEU A 721 9.44 -21.57 -12.56
N ALA A 722 9.82 -20.93 -11.46
CA ALA A 722 8.93 -20.73 -10.32
C ALA A 722 7.71 -19.86 -10.65
N SER A 723 7.89 -18.73 -11.34
CA SER A 723 6.76 -17.87 -11.75
C SER A 723 5.85 -18.55 -12.78
N LEU A 724 6.41 -19.29 -13.74
CA LEU A 724 5.64 -20.04 -14.73
C LEU A 724 4.86 -21.19 -14.12
N GLU A 725 5.45 -21.92 -13.15
CA GLU A 725 4.71 -22.96 -12.42
C GLU A 725 3.61 -22.36 -11.55
N ALA A 726 3.86 -21.22 -10.88
CA ALA A 726 2.84 -20.54 -10.08
C ALA A 726 1.63 -20.12 -10.93
N GLU A 727 1.86 -19.53 -12.11
CA GLU A 727 0.78 -19.18 -13.06
C GLU A 727 0.06 -20.43 -13.55
N ASN A 728 0.80 -21.42 -14.06
CA ASN A 728 0.24 -22.64 -14.63
C ASN A 728 -0.59 -23.43 -13.62
N GLU A 729 -0.13 -23.49 -12.37
CA GLU A 729 -0.87 -24.13 -11.30
C GLU A 729 -2.15 -23.37 -10.95
N ALA A 730 -2.08 -22.05 -10.77
CA ALA A 730 -3.25 -21.23 -10.48
C ALA A 730 -4.32 -21.39 -11.57
N TYR A 731 -3.94 -21.22 -12.84
CA TYR A 731 -4.87 -21.37 -13.95
C TYR A 731 -5.46 -22.78 -14.02
N LYS A 732 -4.63 -23.82 -13.85
CA LYS A 732 -5.10 -25.20 -13.94
C LYS A 732 -6.06 -25.56 -12.81
N ASN A 733 -5.80 -25.09 -11.60
CA ASN A 733 -6.61 -25.40 -10.42
C ASN A 733 -7.95 -24.66 -10.44
N PHE A 734 -7.97 -23.40 -10.87
CA PHE A 734 -9.18 -22.57 -10.81
C PHE A 734 -10.01 -22.57 -12.09
N PHE A 735 -9.38 -22.71 -13.26
CA PHE A 735 -10.05 -22.61 -14.56
C PHE A 735 -9.97 -23.90 -15.39
N GLY A 736 -9.23 -24.91 -14.93
CA GLY A 736 -9.12 -26.21 -15.62
C GLY A 736 -8.24 -26.20 -16.87
N GLU A 737 -7.63 -25.07 -17.22
CA GLU A 737 -6.80 -24.85 -18.40
C GLU A 737 -5.51 -24.10 -18.07
N TYR A 738 -4.64 -23.90 -19.06
CA TYR A 738 -3.47 -23.01 -18.93
C TYR A 738 -3.83 -21.63 -19.48
N SER A 739 -3.15 -20.57 -19.04
CA SER A 739 -3.31 -19.25 -19.66
C SER A 739 -3.02 -19.33 -21.15
N ASP A 740 -3.76 -18.60 -21.98
CA ASP A 740 -3.64 -18.68 -23.44
C ASP A 740 -2.26 -18.26 -23.98
N ASP A 741 -1.49 -17.55 -23.16
CA ASP A 741 -0.17 -17.00 -23.46
C ASP A 741 0.99 -17.61 -22.67
N TRP A 742 0.79 -18.68 -21.89
CA TRP A 742 1.85 -19.30 -21.07
C TRP A 742 3.13 -19.60 -21.89
N HIS A 743 2.96 -19.99 -23.15
CA HIS A 743 4.03 -20.32 -24.10
C HIS A 743 4.94 -19.15 -24.44
N LEU A 744 4.48 -17.90 -24.26
CA LEU A 744 5.27 -16.70 -24.52
C LEU A 744 6.39 -16.50 -23.49
N TYR A 745 6.29 -17.13 -22.31
CA TYR A 745 7.26 -17.02 -21.22
C TYR A 745 8.34 -18.12 -21.24
N VAL A 746 8.30 -19.03 -22.23
CA VAL A 746 9.21 -20.16 -22.36
C VAL A 746 10.41 -19.79 -23.24
N ARG A 747 11.62 -19.89 -22.69
CA ARG A 747 12.89 -19.73 -23.43
C ARG A 747 13.72 -21.00 -23.54
N SER A 748 13.42 -22.00 -22.69
CA SER A 748 14.01 -23.34 -22.80
C SER A 748 13.14 -24.38 -22.11
N GLU A 749 13.32 -25.65 -22.44
CA GLU A 749 12.66 -26.77 -21.77
C GLU A 749 13.03 -26.89 -20.28
N GLN A 750 14.16 -26.31 -19.89
CA GLN A 750 14.65 -26.33 -18.51
C GLN A 750 13.82 -25.41 -17.59
N GLU A 751 13.04 -24.49 -18.16
CA GLU A 751 12.17 -23.58 -17.43
C GLU A 751 10.79 -24.17 -17.20
N LEU A 752 10.52 -25.35 -17.78
CA LEU A 752 9.31 -26.10 -17.53
C LEU A 752 9.51 -27.01 -16.30
N HIS A 753 8.60 -26.88 -15.34
CA HIS A 753 8.60 -27.68 -14.12
C HIS A 753 8.59 -29.19 -14.44
N VAL A 754 9.42 -29.96 -13.73
CA VAL A 754 9.69 -31.37 -14.06
C VAL A 754 8.43 -32.23 -14.11
N MET A 755 7.47 -31.95 -13.22
CA MET A 755 6.22 -32.72 -13.12
C MET A 755 5.26 -32.47 -14.30
N ARG A 756 5.32 -31.30 -14.95
CA ARG A 756 4.44 -30.91 -16.05
C ARG A 756 5.15 -30.84 -17.41
N ARG A 757 6.48 -30.99 -17.44
CA ARG A 757 7.30 -30.79 -18.64
C ARG A 757 6.81 -31.59 -19.85
N ALA A 758 6.51 -32.88 -19.67
CA ALA A 758 6.05 -33.72 -20.78
C ALA A 758 4.71 -33.25 -21.36
N GLU A 759 3.79 -32.81 -20.50
CA GLU A 759 2.50 -32.26 -20.90
C GLU A 759 2.67 -30.94 -21.64
N LEU A 760 3.44 -30.01 -21.07
CA LEU A 760 3.68 -28.68 -21.64
C LEU A 760 4.43 -28.74 -22.97
N LEU A 761 5.45 -29.60 -23.11
CA LEU A 761 6.13 -29.83 -24.38
C LEU A 761 5.19 -30.37 -25.46
N ARG A 762 4.29 -31.29 -25.10
CA ARG A 762 3.26 -31.80 -26.02
C ARG A 762 2.31 -30.68 -26.47
N LYS A 763 1.91 -29.78 -25.57
CA LYS A 763 1.10 -28.60 -25.90
C LYS A 763 1.82 -27.63 -26.82
N LEU A 764 3.10 -27.30 -26.55
CA LEU A 764 3.93 -26.49 -27.47
C LEU A 764 3.95 -27.06 -28.89
N ARG A 765 4.04 -28.39 -29.02
CA ARG A 765 4.01 -29.06 -30.32
C ARG A 765 2.64 -28.98 -31.01
N GLN A 766 1.57 -29.29 -30.27
CA GLN A 766 0.22 -29.46 -30.84
C GLN A 766 -0.50 -28.13 -31.06
N GLU A 767 -0.35 -27.18 -30.13
CA GLU A 767 -1.12 -25.93 -30.07
C GLU A 767 -0.33 -24.75 -30.61
N HIS A 768 1.01 -24.74 -30.43
CA HIS A 768 1.86 -23.60 -30.81
C HIS A 768 2.84 -23.92 -31.95
N GLY A 769 2.82 -25.16 -32.47
CA GLY A 769 3.60 -25.58 -33.64
C GLY A 769 5.13 -25.51 -33.45
N TRP A 770 5.62 -25.78 -32.23
CA TRP A 770 7.04 -25.96 -31.93
C TRP A 770 7.51 -27.37 -32.34
N GLU A 771 8.80 -27.54 -32.68
CA GLU A 771 9.38 -28.86 -32.97
C GLU A 771 10.04 -29.44 -31.73
N ILE A 772 9.48 -30.55 -31.24
CA ILE A 772 9.92 -31.25 -30.03
C ILE A 772 10.43 -32.64 -30.40
N GLU A 773 11.64 -32.99 -29.93
CA GLU A 773 12.23 -34.32 -30.08
C GLU A 773 12.55 -34.90 -28.70
N GLY A 774 11.82 -35.95 -28.31
CA GLY A 774 11.86 -36.48 -26.95
C GLY A 774 11.44 -35.42 -25.94
N MET A 775 12.33 -35.10 -24.99
CA MET A 775 12.11 -34.09 -23.94
C MET A 775 12.86 -32.77 -24.22
N LYS A 776 13.23 -32.50 -25.48
CA LYS A 776 13.99 -31.31 -25.88
C LYS A 776 13.26 -30.51 -26.96
N ILE A 777 13.38 -29.19 -26.86
CA ILE A 777 12.90 -28.27 -27.88
C ILE A 777 13.99 -28.16 -28.95
N LYS A 778 13.68 -28.52 -30.19
CA LYS A 778 14.60 -28.42 -31.33
C LYS A 778 14.47 -27.09 -32.03
N ARG A 779 13.23 -26.70 -32.34
CA ARG A 779 12.91 -25.40 -32.91
C ARG A 779 11.71 -24.78 -32.20
N ALA A 780 11.86 -23.53 -31.81
CA ALA A 780 10.82 -22.74 -31.19
C ALA A 780 10.14 -21.84 -32.22
N ARG A 781 8.83 -21.64 -32.07
CA ARG A 781 8.08 -20.70 -32.89
C ARG A 781 8.14 -19.32 -32.23
N HIS A 782 8.79 -18.39 -32.91
CA HIS A 782 8.85 -17.00 -32.50
C HIS A 782 7.49 -16.31 -32.65
N ARG A 783 7.26 -15.21 -31.93
CA ARG A 783 6.04 -14.39 -32.03
C ARG A 783 5.77 -13.82 -33.43
N SER A 784 6.78 -13.78 -34.30
CA SER A 784 6.62 -13.47 -35.73
C SER A 784 6.00 -14.61 -36.55
N GLY A 785 5.81 -15.79 -35.96
CA GLY A 785 5.38 -17.02 -36.63
C GLY A 785 6.53 -17.84 -37.23
N GLU A 786 7.75 -17.29 -37.30
CA GLU A 786 8.94 -17.97 -37.81
C GLU A 786 9.38 -19.09 -36.87
N LEU A 787 9.78 -20.23 -37.46
CA LEU A 787 10.29 -21.38 -36.73
C LEU A 787 11.82 -21.40 -36.83
N MET A 788 12.50 -21.36 -35.69
CA MET A 788 13.97 -21.22 -35.63
C MET A 788 14.57 -22.14 -34.57
N ASP A 789 15.84 -22.49 -34.72
CA ASP A 789 16.55 -23.23 -33.67
C ASP A 789 16.62 -22.41 -32.37
N MET A 790 16.87 -23.11 -31.26
CA MET A 790 16.89 -22.48 -29.93
C MET A 790 17.99 -21.42 -29.76
N GLN A 791 19.09 -21.51 -30.52
CA GLN A 791 20.17 -20.54 -30.43
C GLN A 791 19.75 -19.21 -31.05
N GLU A 792 19.14 -19.27 -32.24
CA GLU A 792 18.60 -18.08 -32.91
C GLU A 792 17.37 -17.52 -32.17
N TYR A 793 16.50 -18.39 -31.65
CA TYR A 793 15.36 -17.98 -30.81
C TYR A 793 15.82 -17.13 -29.62
N ASN A 794 16.77 -17.64 -28.82
CA ASN A 794 17.28 -16.93 -27.64
C ASN A 794 18.15 -15.70 -27.98
N LYS A 795 18.56 -15.56 -29.25
CA LYS A 795 19.24 -14.36 -29.73
C LYS A 795 18.25 -13.25 -30.08
N ARG A 796 17.08 -13.62 -30.62
CA ARG A 796 16.05 -12.69 -31.11
C ARG A 796 14.96 -12.38 -30.09
N TYR A 797 14.71 -13.28 -29.14
CA TYR A 797 13.62 -13.20 -28.18
C TYR A 797 14.09 -13.42 -26.75
N GLY A 798 13.67 -12.50 -25.87
CA GLY A 798 14.15 -12.40 -24.50
C GLY A 798 15.56 -11.82 -24.42
N ILE A 799 16.07 -11.73 -23.20
CA ILE A 799 17.45 -11.27 -22.95
C ILE A 799 18.29 -12.45 -22.47
N GLN A 800 19.49 -12.56 -23.04
CA GLN A 800 20.47 -13.57 -22.60
C GLN A 800 20.73 -13.45 -21.09
N LEU A 801 20.74 -14.59 -20.40
CA LEU A 801 20.92 -14.67 -18.96
C LEU A 801 22.17 -13.87 -18.51
N GLY A 802 21.98 -13.01 -17.51
CA GLY A 802 23.07 -12.21 -16.94
C GLY A 802 23.47 -10.96 -17.73
N ARG A 803 22.92 -10.71 -18.93
CA ARG A 803 23.17 -9.44 -19.63
C ARG A 803 22.49 -8.27 -18.93
N TYR A 804 23.16 -7.11 -18.99
CA TYR A 804 22.57 -5.84 -18.63
C TYR A 804 21.65 -5.39 -19.77
N SER A 805 20.43 -4.97 -19.43
CA SER A 805 19.44 -4.44 -20.36
C SER A 805 18.65 -3.33 -19.68
N THR A 806 18.11 -2.43 -20.49
CA THR A 806 17.36 -1.26 -20.03
C THR A 806 16.27 -0.89 -21.02
N LEU A 807 15.21 -0.26 -20.54
CA LEU A 807 14.19 0.38 -21.37
C LEU A 807 14.54 1.83 -21.70
N VAL A 808 15.54 2.39 -21.02
CA VAL A 808 15.88 3.81 -21.08
C VAL A 808 17.16 4.00 -21.90
N PRO A 809 17.09 4.64 -23.08
CA PRO A 809 18.26 4.80 -23.96
C PRO A 809 19.47 5.44 -23.27
N ARG A 810 19.24 6.41 -22.37
CA ARG A 810 20.30 7.11 -21.62
C ARG A 810 21.12 6.18 -20.73
N LEU A 811 20.56 5.04 -20.31
CA LEU A 811 21.21 4.10 -19.42
C LEU A 811 22.08 3.06 -20.15
N ILE A 812 22.08 3.06 -21.50
CA ILE A 812 23.03 2.25 -22.27
C ILE A 812 24.46 2.70 -21.93
N THR A 813 25.32 1.75 -21.57
CA THR A 813 26.68 2.02 -21.10
C THR A 813 27.49 2.73 -22.18
N ARG A 814 28.38 3.62 -21.74
CA ARG A 814 29.35 4.24 -22.65
C ARG A 814 30.26 3.15 -23.25
N LYS A 815 30.52 3.20 -24.55
CA LYS A 815 31.72 2.58 -25.09
C LYS A 815 32.89 3.42 -24.58
N ASP A 816 33.70 2.87 -23.69
CA ASP A 816 35.01 3.45 -23.48
C ASP A 816 35.72 3.42 -24.85
N ASN A 817 36.17 4.58 -25.33
CA ASN A 817 37.11 4.69 -26.46
C ASN A 817 38.51 4.16 -26.07
N ASN A 818 38.59 3.08 -25.28
CA ASN A 818 39.84 2.51 -24.76
C ASN A 818 40.16 1.12 -25.34
N ASP A 819 39.59 0.78 -26.49
CA ASP A 819 40.15 -0.23 -27.38
C ASP A 819 40.58 0.43 -28.71
N THR A 820 41.66 1.22 -28.63
CA THR A 820 42.63 1.42 -29.73
C THR A 820 44.02 1.26 -29.17
#